data_AF-A0A9W8SKA2-F1
#
_entry.id   AF-A0A9W8SKA2-F1
#
_cell.length_a   1.000
_cell.length_b   1.000
_cell.length_c   1.000
_cell.angle_alpha   90.00
_cell.angle_beta   90.00
_cell.angle_gamma   90.00
#
_symmetry.space_group_name_H-M   'P 1'
#
loop_
_entity.id
_entity.type
_entity.pdbx_description
1 polymer ?
#
loop_
_entity_poly.entity_id
_entity_poly.type
_entity_poly.pdbx_seq_one_letter_code
_entity_poly.pdbx_strand_id
1 'polypeptide(L)'
;MSDAGDRPATTESQRNPYASASRWRHQESSAYAAHASQLTGQGAPRDPHQTTGNAGELADFLNASRAEPEDGPHETGKYRPITAAAGDINGNHVGQSHAGQGAQGENAPDGKTVVCGPLLNYRRMHQGRWYGSVLIVVEGGGKIPLHQPFLLWKQGVSPQEGGHSINGATGAEPTNGAHEEMRVDGHCLYSDPRNTFWVFDVNVPIQATETCYDYSLPDVRFSSEHKPRVNRFYVPAASESMRIMFHSCNGFSVGTDEEAWSGPALWNDVGRKHREVPFHVMVGGGDQIYNDGIRVDGPLRPWTDISNPKKRRDYPFPETLRAECDDYYLKNYIRWYNTEPFSSVNGQIAQINIWDDHDIIDGFGSYTDNFMQCDVFRGIGGTAHKYYMLFQHHLPPPPSTYTSDHAALEKASQGPDPNQLIDTYVAPMTEYPAEYIVGDQPGPYVAERSFNIYTRLGARIGLLGIDARVERTRHQVNYPETYTKIFERLRSELAAAAASGEPIKHLILLLGIPIAYPRLTWLENIFRSPVMGPIKILNRRFGLGGSLFNQFDGSIDLLDDLDDHYTARTHKKERRELMVELQKVAAEFNVRVTILGGDVHLAALGRFYSNPHLKVPAEEDHRYMVNVVSSAIVNKPPPTAVANLLARRNKIHHLNAKTDETLLDLFNKDPGDSNKTANHNHCTMPSRNFASITENSPNNPDVSNGSVNENGTEASEQTFVGNDGHKVLHKGEVHAGTTHKAASRQTHGRSNDGTLDVCINVEINQHDKEGRTEMYGLTVPLLDYKKRDEPITPRESVTSGSQH
;
A
#
# COMPACT_ATOMS: atom_id res chain seq x y z
N MET A 1 -53.66 -34.33 -49.29
CA MET A 1 -53.17 -35.72 -49.36
C MET A 1 -51.81 -35.72 -48.70
N SER A 2 -51.50 -36.38 -47.59
CA SER A 2 -52.17 -37.39 -46.77
C SER A 2 -51.40 -37.47 -45.43
N ASP A 3 -52.12 -37.71 -44.34
CA ASP A 3 -51.64 -37.95 -42.98
C ASP A 3 -50.72 -39.17 -42.82
N ALA A 4 -49.87 -39.12 -41.79
CA ALA A 4 -49.69 -40.21 -40.81
C ALA A 4 -49.03 -39.68 -39.52
N GLY A 5 -49.78 -39.72 -38.40
CA GLY A 5 -49.30 -39.51 -37.02
C GLY A 5 -48.36 -40.62 -36.54
N ASP A 6 -47.83 -40.64 -35.31
CA ASP A 6 -48.37 -40.12 -34.05
C ASP A 6 -47.26 -40.20 -32.97
N ARG A 7 -47.11 -39.17 -32.11
CA ARG A 7 -46.70 -39.18 -30.69
C ARG A 7 -46.25 -37.79 -30.17
N PRO A 8 -46.47 -37.50 -28.87
CA PRO A 8 -47.03 -36.22 -28.43
C PRO A 8 -45.99 -35.14 -28.13
N ALA A 9 -46.36 -33.90 -28.45
CA ALA A 9 -45.77 -32.70 -27.89
C ALA A 9 -46.45 -32.38 -26.54
N THR A 10 -45.66 -32.22 -25.47
CA THR A 10 -46.03 -31.32 -24.36
C THR A 10 -44.81 -30.58 -23.82
N THR A 11 -44.91 -29.26 -24.00
CA THR A 11 -44.39 -28.12 -23.21
C THR A 11 -42.88 -27.87 -23.13
N GLU A 12 -42.43 -27.00 -24.04
CA GLU A 12 -41.38 -26.01 -23.82
C GLU A 12 -41.79 -25.02 -22.70
N SER A 13 -41.41 -25.31 -21.45
CA SER A 13 -41.25 -24.26 -20.44
C SER A 13 -40.37 -24.77 -19.29
N GLN A 14 -39.07 -24.93 -19.57
CA GLN A 14 -37.96 -24.93 -18.60
C GLN A 14 -36.66 -25.31 -19.32
N ARG A 15 -36.02 -24.34 -19.96
CA ARG A 15 -34.60 -24.44 -20.32
C ARG A 15 -33.87 -23.22 -19.80
N ASN A 16 -32.93 -23.47 -18.92
CA ASN A 16 -31.97 -22.50 -18.42
C ASN A 16 -31.04 -22.07 -19.58
N PRO A 17 -31.02 -20.79 -19.96
CA PRO A 17 -30.19 -20.30 -21.06
C PRO A 17 -28.68 -20.24 -20.75
N TYR A 18 -28.23 -20.63 -19.56
CA TYR A 18 -26.82 -20.62 -19.13
C TYR A 18 -26.13 -21.99 -19.10
N ALA A 19 -26.72 -23.05 -19.67
CA ALA A 19 -26.05 -24.33 -19.78
C ALA A 19 -25.07 -24.34 -20.96
N SER A 20 -23.76 -24.23 -20.70
CA SER A 20 -22.76 -24.38 -21.76
C SER A 20 -22.72 -25.83 -22.27
N ALA A 21 -22.71 -25.95 -23.59
CA ALA A 21 -22.67 -27.20 -24.33
C ALA A 21 -21.21 -27.63 -24.56
N SER A 22 -20.62 -28.32 -23.58
CA SER A 22 -19.42 -29.13 -23.82
C SER A 22 -19.43 -30.38 -22.94
N ARG A 23 -20.07 -31.44 -23.44
CA ARG A 23 -19.91 -32.81 -22.94
C ARG A 23 -18.61 -33.38 -23.51
N TRP A 24 -17.60 -33.60 -22.67
CA TRP A 24 -16.52 -34.52 -22.99
C TRP A 24 -16.23 -35.44 -21.80
N ARG A 25 -16.41 -36.74 -22.03
CA ARG A 25 -16.11 -37.85 -21.13
C ARG A 25 -14.63 -38.23 -21.25
N HIS A 26 -14.01 -38.43 -20.07
CA HIS A 26 -12.86 -39.27 -19.72
C HIS A 26 -11.68 -39.46 -20.70
N GLN A 27 -10.47 -39.13 -20.23
CA GLN A 27 -9.33 -40.05 -20.34
C GLN A 27 -8.69 -40.21 -18.95
N GLU A 28 -8.88 -41.41 -18.41
CA GLU A 28 -8.09 -41.95 -17.32
C GLU A 28 -6.62 -41.95 -17.73
N SER A 29 -5.73 -41.55 -16.80
CA SER A 29 -4.29 -41.49 -17.08
C SER A 29 -3.76 -42.88 -17.47
N SER A 30 -2.91 -42.93 -18.49
CA SER A 30 -2.14 -44.11 -18.90
C SER A 30 -1.31 -44.72 -17.76
N ALA A 31 -0.97 -43.92 -16.74
CA ALA A 31 -0.28 -44.35 -15.52
C ALA A 31 -1.16 -45.25 -14.61
N TYR A 32 -2.48 -45.05 -14.60
CA TYR A 32 -3.40 -45.88 -13.82
C TYR A 32 -3.69 -47.22 -14.51
N ALA A 33 -3.82 -47.21 -15.85
CA ALA A 33 -3.97 -48.44 -16.63
C ALA A 33 -2.76 -49.39 -16.52
N ALA A 34 -1.54 -48.82 -16.47
CA ALA A 34 -0.30 -49.59 -16.29
C ALA A 34 -0.16 -50.19 -14.88
N HIS A 35 -0.66 -49.50 -13.86
CA HIS A 35 -0.69 -50.01 -12.48
C HIS A 35 -1.78 -51.08 -12.29
N ALA A 36 -2.96 -50.91 -12.92
CA ALA A 36 -4.04 -51.88 -12.87
C ALA A 36 -3.71 -53.18 -13.62
N SER A 37 -2.96 -53.14 -14.72
CA SER A 37 -2.52 -54.34 -15.46
C SER A 37 -1.48 -55.19 -14.72
N GLN A 38 -0.83 -54.63 -13.70
CA GLN A 38 0.13 -55.36 -12.85
C GLN A 38 -0.53 -56.10 -11.68
N LEU A 39 -1.80 -55.81 -11.38
CA LEU A 39 -2.53 -56.38 -10.25
C LEU A 39 -3.44 -57.56 -10.63
N THR A 40 -3.55 -57.91 -11.91
CA THR A 40 -4.34 -59.07 -12.37
C THR A 40 -3.48 -60.32 -12.44
N GLY A 41 -3.00 -60.78 -11.29
CA GLY A 41 -2.29 -62.03 -11.13
C GLY A 41 -2.69 -62.68 -9.81
N GLN A 42 -3.79 -63.47 -9.87
CA GLN A 42 -4.39 -64.29 -8.80
C GLN A 42 -5.40 -63.60 -7.87
N GLY A 43 -6.67 -64.04 -7.97
CA GLY A 43 -7.66 -63.98 -6.88
C GLY A 43 -8.73 -62.88 -6.96
N ALA A 44 -10.01 -63.27 -6.82
CA ALA A 44 -11.19 -62.41 -6.94
C ALA A 44 -11.32 -61.36 -5.79
N PRO A 45 -12.02 -60.22 -6.01
CA PRO A 45 -12.09 -59.13 -5.04
C PRO A 45 -12.98 -59.50 -3.84
N ARG A 46 -12.53 -59.15 -2.62
CA ARG A 46 -13.29 -59.28 -1.38
C ARG A 46 -14.18 -58.05 -1.13
N ASP A 47 -15.36 -58.34 -0.58
CA ASP A 47 -16.50 -57.49 -0.20
C ASP A 47 -16.15 -56.44 0.90
N PRO A 48 -16.70 -55.20 0.93
CA PRO A 48 -16.26 -54.11 1.82
C PRO A 48 -16.70 -54.22 3.29
N HIS A 49 -17.25 -55.35 3.73
CA HIS A 49 -17.78 -55.51 5.09
C HIS A 49 -17.17 -56.70 5.83
N GLN A 50 -15.92 -56.57 6.28
CA GLN A 50 -15.39 -57.39 7.38
C GLN A 50 -14.35 -56.61 8.20
N THR A 51 -14.70 -56.32 9.45
CA THR A 51 -13.81 -55.85 10.51
C THR A 51 -13.15 -57.06 11.19
N THR A 52 -11.83 -57.25 11.05
CA THR A 52 -10.89 -57.79 12.07
C THR A 52 -9.45 -57.93 11.53
N GLY A 53 -8.48 -57.39 12.26
CA GLY A 53 -7.03 -57.74 12.27
C GLY A 53 -6.15 -57.10 11.18
N ASN A 54 -4.91 -56.64 11.42
CA ASN A 54 -4.08 -56.60 12.63
C ASN A 54 -2.95 -55.56 12.38
N ALA A 55 -2.73 -54.61 13.29
CA ALA A 55 -1.80 -53.47 13.12
C ALA A 55 -0.31 -53.82 13.36
N GLY A 56 0.11 -55.05 13.05
CA GLY A 56 1.48 -55.54 13.25
C GLY A 56 2.37 -55.42 12.01
N GLU A 57 1.83 -55.76 10.82
CA GLU A 57 2.66 -55.89 9.61
C GLU A 57 3.14 -54.54 9.04
N LEU A 58 2.45 -53.44 9.34
CA LEU A 58 2.87 -52.09 8.94
C LEU A 58 3.98 -51.52 9.86
N ALA A 59 4.03 -51.96 11.11
CA ALA A 59 5.06 -51.54 12.06
C ALA A 59 6.41 -52.23 11.78
N ASP A 60 6.38 -53.49 11.34
CA ASP A 60 7.60 -54.24 11.00
C ASP A 60 8.22 -53.77 9.66
N PHE A 61 7.40 -53.27 8.73
CA PHE A 61 7.87 -52.68 7.47
C PHE A 61 8.59 -51.34 7.68
N LEU A 62 8.13 -50.51 8.62
CA LEU A 62 8.71 -49.19 8.89
C LEU A 62 10.04 -49.25 9.66
N ASN A 63 10.31 -50.35 10.38
CA ASN A 63 11.53 -50.52 11.17
C ASN A 63 12.72 -51.12 10.38
N ALA A 64 12.51 -51.60 9.14
CA ALA A 64 13.54 -52.29 8.36
C ALA A 64 14.52 -51.37 7.59
N SER A 65 14.44 -50.04 7.75
CA SER A 65 15.29 -49.10 6.98
C SER A 65 16.00 -48.03 7.83
N ARG A 66 16.20 -48.30 9.12
CA ARG A 66 16.98 -47.43 10.01
C ARG A 66 18.47 -47.79 9.94
N ALA A 67 19.25 -46.97 9.24
CA ALA A 67 20.70 -46.94 9.37
C ALA A 67 21.08 -45.83 10.37
N GLU A 68 21.73 -46.22 11.47
CA GLU A 68 22.27 -45.30 12.49
C GLU A 68 23.65 -44.79 12.04
N PRO A 69 23.98 -43.49 12.16
CA PRO A 69 25.35 -43.00 12.06
C PRO A 69 26.05 -42.97 13.43
N GLU A 70 27.33 -43.35 13.41
CA GLU A 70 28.24 -43.38 14.57
C GLU A 70 28.55 -41.99 15.16
N ASP A 71 28.72 -41.97 16.48
CA ASP A 71 29.05 -40.82 17.32
C ASP A 71 30.45 -40.23 17.06
N GLY A 72 30.54 -38.89 17.00
CA GLY A 72 31.78 -38.11 17.10
C GLY A 72 31.50 -36.66 17.52
N PRO A 73 32.29 -36.04 18.42
CA PRO A 73 31.84 -34.86 19.16
C PRO A 73 32.21 -33.55 18.45
N HIS A 74 31.22 -32.73 18.12
CA HIS A 74 31.45 -31.31 17.81
C HIS A 74 30.38 -30.42 18.44
N GLU A 75 30.83 -29.56 19.35
CA GLU A 75 30.08 -28.48 19.98
C GLU A 75 29.51 -27.52 18.93
N THR A 76 28.19 -27.31 18.96
CA THR A 76 27.55 -26.14 18.37
C THR A 76 26.47 -25.64 19.33
N GLY A 77 26.64 -24.41 19.80
CA GLY A 77 25.75 -23.77 20.76
C GLY A 77 24.34 -23.60 20.20
N LYS A 78 23.34 -24.08 20.94
CA LYS A 78 21.93 -23.82 20.66
C LYS A 78 21.62 -22.35 20.92
N TYR A 79 21.45 -21.58 19.86
CA TYR A 79 20.89 -20.23 19.90
C TYR A 79 19.37 -20.31 20.15
N ARG A 80 18.90 -19.68 21.22
CA ARG A 80 17.48 -19.40 21.47
C ARG A 80 17.19 -17.99 20.92
N PRO A 81 16.11 -17.76 20.15
CA PRO A 81 15.67 -16.40 19.83
C PRO A 81 15.29 -15.68 21.12
N ILE A 82 15.89 -14.52 21.36
CA ILE A 82 15.55 -13.63 22.46
C ILE A 82 14.23 -12.94 22.08
N THR A 83 13.14 -13.42 22.64
CA THR A 83 11.95 -12.60 22.85
C THR A 83 12.34 -11.51 23.85
N ALA A 84 12.42 -10.27 23.39
CA ALA A 84 12.54 -9.12 24.27
C ALA A 84 11.21 -8.96 25.01
N ALA A 85 11.09 -9.66 26.13
CA ALA A 85 10.10 -9.40 27.16
C ALA A 85 10.44 -8.04 27.81
N ALA A 86 9.52 -7.09 27.70
CA ALA A 86 9.47 -5.99 28.65
C ALA A 86 8.75 -6.50 29.90
N GLY A 87 9.54 -6.86 30.92
CA GLY A 87 9.14 -6.88 32.34
C GLY A 87 8.25 -8.04 32.83
N ASP A 88 8.88 -9.01 33.51
CA ASP A 88 8.24 -10.01 34.37
C ASP A 88 7.30 -9.42 35.43
N ILE A 89 6.05 -9.92 35.54
CA ILE A 89 5.43 -10.29 36.83
C ILE A 89 4.51 -11.52 36.65
N ASN A 90 4.96 -12.65 37.21
CA ASN A 90 4.26 -13.87 37.69
C ASN A 90 3.14 -14.53 36.85
N GLY A 91 3.43 -15.77 36.45
CA GLY A 91 2.49 -16.68 35.82
C GLY A 91 1.49 -17.38 36.75
N ASN A 92 0.63 -18.14 36.06
CA ASN A 92 -0.47 -19.01 36.50
C ASN A 92 -1.80 -18.33 36.84
N HIS A 93 -2.71 -18.26 35.86
CA HIS A 93 -3.90 -19.12 35.82
C HIS A 93 -4.66 -18.99 34.49
N VAL A 94 -4.97 -20.13 33.89
CA VAL A 94 -5.91 -20.27 32.76
C VAL A 94 -7.33 -20.26 33.32
N GLY A 95 -8.19 -19.40 32.75
CA GLY A 95 -9.65 -19.50 32.77
C GLY A 95 -10.36 -18.95 33.99
N GLN A 96 -10.94 -17.74 33.87
CA GLN A 96 -12.34 -17.46 34.24
C GLN A 96 -12.70 -16.00 33.89
N SER A 97 -13.81 -15.85 33.19
CA SER A 97 -14.56 -14.61 33.00
C SER A 97 -14.94 -13.99 34.34
N HIS A 98 -14.51 -12.76 34.61
CA HIS A 98 -15.11 -11.92 35.64
C HIS A 98 -15.24 -10.47 35.17
N ALA A 99 -16.49 -10.06 35.03
CA ALA A 99 -16.90 -8.66 35.05
C ALA A 99 -16.57 -8.04 36.43
N GLY A 100 -16.06 -6.81 36.41
CA GLY A 100 -16.15 -5.83 37.49
C GLY A 100 -15.38 -6.12 38.78
N GLN A 101 -14.13 -5.66 38.85
CA GLN A 101 -13.58 -4.99 40.03
C GLN A 101 -12.36 -4.17 39.61
N GLY A 102 -12.49 -2.85 39.70
CA GLY A 102 -11.43 -1.91 39.29
C GLY A 102 -10.15 -2.13 40.08
N ALA A 103 -9.02 -2.11 39.37
CA ALA A 103 -7.70 -2.07 39.98
C ALA A 103 -7.53 -0.74 40.73
N GLN A 104 -7.96 -0.69 41.99
CA GLN A 104 -7.49 0.32 42.94
C GLN A 104 -6.14 -0.16 43.50
N GLY A 105 -5.07 0.16 42.77
CA GLY A 105 -3.69 0.00 43.22
C GLY A 105 -2.87 1.22 42.78
N GLU A 106 -1.73 1.44 43.42
CA GLU A 106 -0.80 2.56 43.15
C GLU A 106 -0.27 2.65 41.69
N ASN A 107 -0.65 1.69 40.83
CA ASN A 107 -0.26 1.57 39.41
C ASN A 107 -1.45 1.64 38.42
N ALA A 108 -2.63 2.13 38.82
CA ALA A 108 -3.73 2.32 37.87
C ALA A 108 -3.36 3.37 36.80
N PRO A 109 -3.70 3.16 35.51
CA PRO A 109 -3.44 4.17 34.47
C PRO A 109 -4.09 5.51 34.83
N ASP A 110 -3.36 6.60 34.64
CA ASP A 110 -3.84 7.96 34.92
C ASP A 110 -4.27 8.72 33.64
N GLY A 111 -4.23 8.03 32.49
CA GLY A 111 -4.54 8.60 31.18
C GLY A 111 -3.46 9.53 30.61
N LYS A 112 -2.25 9.58 31.21
CA LYS A 112 -1.17 10.51 30.81
C LYS A 112 0.04 9.84 30.19
N THR A 113 0.10 8.51 30.14
CA THR A 113 1.18 7.77 29.49
C THR A 113 0.85 7.51 28.03
N VAL A 114 1.57 8.17 27.12
CA VAL A 114 1.49 7.96 25.67
C VAL A 114 2.23 6.69 25.30
N VAL A 115 1.50 5.71 24.76
CA VAL A 115 2.03 4.42 24.31
C VAL A 115 2.34 4.40 22.81
N CYS A 116 1.75 5.32 22.04
CA CYS A 116 2.06 5.53 20.63
C CYS A 116 1.78 6.99 20.21
N GLY A 117 2.58 7.51 19.28
CA GLY A 117 2.53 8.89 18.79
C GLY A 117 3.63 9.80 19.38
N PRO A 118 3.63 11.10 19.03
CA PRO A 118 2.66 11.74 18.15
C PRO A 118 2.80 11.29 16.70
N LEU A 119 1.67 11.08 16.04
CA LEU A 119 1.59 10.81 14.60
C LEU A 119 1.02 12.05 13.92
N LEU A 120 1.69 12.60 12.92
CA LEU A 120 1.26 13.82 12.22
C LEU A 120 0.59 13.45 10.90
N ASN A 121 -0.59 14.01 10.64
CA ASN A 121 -1.38 13.73 9.45
C ASN A 121 -1.74 15.02 8.70
N TYR A 122 -1.65 14.96 7.37
CA TYR A 122 -2.06 16.04 6.47
C TYR A 122 -3.47 15.78 5.93
N ARG A 123 -4.34 16.78 6.02
CA ARG A 123 -5.71 16.70 5.51
C ARG A 123 -5.89 17.50 4.22
N ARG A 124 -5.72 18.82 4.32
CA ARG A 124 -5.97 19.73 3.18
C ARG A 124 -5.35 21.11 3.32
N MET A 125 -5.29 21.82 2.20
CA MET A 125 -5.03 23.26 2.14
C MET A 125 -6.26 23.97 1.59
N HIS A 126 -6.74 24.99 2.28
CA HIS A 126 -7.92 25.76 1.88
C HIS A 126 -7.89 27.14 2.50
N GLN A 127 -8.32 28.17 1.73
CA GLN A 127 -8.44 29.55 2.21
C GLN A 127 -7.20 30.06 2.97
N GLY A 128 -5.99 29.81 2.42
CA GLY A 128 -4.74 30.28 3.03
C GLY A 128 -4.36 29.58 4.35
N ARG A 129 -4.96 28.42 4.65
CA ARG A 129 -4.62 27.61 5.82
C ARG A 129 -4.22 26.19 5.42
N TRP A 130 -3.27 25.65 6.17
CA TRP A 130 -2.90 24.24 6.17
C TRP A 130 -3.66 23.55 7.30
N TYR A 131 -4.33 22.44 6.98
CA TYR A 131 -5.09 21.62 7.91
C TYR A 131 -4.46 20.24 8.03
N GLY A 132 -4.26 19.81 9.27
CA GLY A 132 -3.78 18.49 9.62
C GLY A 132 -4.25 18.11 11.01
N SER A 133 -3.69 17.03 11.53
CA SER A 133 -3.97 16.58 12.89
C SER A 133 -2.79 15.83 13.50
N VAL A 134 -2.74 15.82 14.83
CA VAL A 134 -1.79 15.01 15.59
C VAL A 134 -2.58 13.95 16.36
N LEU A 135 -2.20 12.68 16.28
CA LEU A 135 -2.77 11.59 17.07
C LEU A 135 -1.80 11.14 18.16
N ILE A 136 -2.31 10.90 19.36
CA ILE A 136 -1.65 10.10 20.39
C ILE A 136 -2.58 9.01 20.91
N VAL A 137 -1.97 7.91 21.34
CA VAL A 137 -2.64 6.82 22.05
C VAL A 137 -2.11 6.79 23.47
N VAL A 138 -2.99 6.91 24.45
CA VAL A 138 -2.64 6.84 25.88
C VAL A 138 -3.14 5.55 26.51
N GLU A 139 -2.47 5.11 27.58
CA GLU A 139 -2.86 3.95 28.38
C GLU A 139 -4.11 4.23 29.22
N GLY A 140 -5.01 3.25 29.28
CA GLY A 140 -6.26 3.31 30.01
C GLY A 140 -7.35 4.13 29.31
N GLY A 141 -8.53 4.12 29.91
CA GLY A 141 -9.70 4.78 29.34
C GLY A 141 -10.99 4.12 29.78
N GLY A 142 -11.97 4.20 28.91
CA GLY A 142 -13.26 3.55 29.03
C GLY A 142 -14.34 4.44 28.44
N LYS A 143 -15.58 4.27 28.91
CA LYS A 143 -16.70 5.14 28.49
C LYS A 143 -16.46 6.62 28.80
N ILE A 144 -15.65 6.90 29.82
CA ILE A 144 -15.23 8.26 30.19
C ILE A 144 -13.70 8.26 30.20
N PRO A 145 -13.04 9.03 29.32
CA PRO A 145 -11.59 9.17 29.34
C PRO A 145 -11.07 9.68 30.69
N LEU A 146 -9.91 9.18 31.11
CA LEU A 146 -9.33 9.46 32.43
C LEU A 146 -8.73 10.88 32.55
N HIS A 147 -8.17 11.38 31.46
CA HIS A 147 -7.55 12.71 31.35
C HIS A 147 -7.71 13.22 29.92
N GLN A 148 -8.03 14.51 29.76
CA GLN A 148 -8.05 15.18 28.46
C GLN A 148 -6.74 15.95 28.26
N PRO A 149 -5.86 15.51 27.34
CA PRO A 149 -4.62 16.20 27.03
C PRO A 149 -4.84 17.44 26.17
N PHE A 150 -3.80 18.29 26.07
CA PHE A 150 -3.75 19.39 25.12
C PHE A 150 -2.40 19.47 24.41
N LEU A 151 -2.42 20.01 23.20
CA LEU A 151 -1.24 20.28 22.38
C LEU A 151 -0.98 21.79 22.36
N LEU A 152 0.29 22.16 22.43
CA LEU A 152 0.76 23.53 22.20
C LEU A 152 1.49 23.57 20.87
N TRP A 153 1.19 24.55 20.02
CA TRP A 153 1.96 24.82 18.81
C TRP A 153 2.30 26.29 18.67
N LYS A 154 3.40 26.58 17.99
CA LYS A 154 3.83 27.93 17.65
C LYS A 154 4.57 27.94 16.32
N GLN A 155 4.59 29.09 15.66
CA GLN A 155 5.46 29.30 14.51
C GLN A 155 6.93 29.22 14.97
N GLY A 156 7.73 28.40 14.30
CA GLY A 156 9.15 28.26 14.58
C GLY A 156 9.96 29.43 14.01
N VAL A 157 11.15 29.66 14.55
CA VAL A 157 12.09 30.68 14.06
C VAL A 157 12.97 30.04 12.97
N SER A 158 12.92 30.57 11.75
CA SER A 158 13.76 30.11 10.64
C SER A 158 15.25 30.39 10.91
N PRO A 159 16.17 29.44 10.68
CA PRO A 159 17.61 29.66 10.90
C PRO A 159 18.29 30.65 9.93
N GLN A 160 17.55 31.30 9.01
CA GLN A 160 18.13 32.04 7.88
C GLN A 160 18.27 33.57 8.07
N GLU A 161 18.13 34.09 9.28
CA GLU A 161 18.49 35.49 9.60
C GLU A 161 19.86 35.61 10.32
N GLY A 162 20.83 34.78 9.91
CA GLY A 162 22.23 34.87 10.32
C GLY A 162 23.13 35.60 9.31
N GLY A 163 22.64 36.67 8.69
CA GLY A 163 23.39 37.48 7.71
C GLY A 163 24.21 38.59 8.38
N HIS A 164 25.51 38.64 8.09
CA HIS A 164 26.51 39.60 8.56
C HIS A 164 26.02 41.02 8.92
N SER A 165 26.03 41.34 10.22
CA SER A 165 26.01 42.73 10.69
C SER A 165 27.33 43.42 10.34
N ILE A 166 27.29 44.30 9.33
CA ILE A 166 28.28 45.36 9.16
C ILE A 166 27.83 46.54 10.03
N ASN A 167 28.77 47.04 10.82
CA ASN A 167 28.63 48.09 11.82
C ASN A 167 27.83 49.33 11.37
N GLY A 168 26.95 49.81 12.26
CA GLY A 168 26.78 51.25 12.52
C GLY A 168 25.40 51.85 12.28
N ALA A 169 24.48 51.70 13.24
CA ALA A 169 23.54 52.76 13.64
C ALA A 169 22.81 52.37 14.94
N THR A 170 22.75 53.33 15.85
CA THR A 170 22.24 53.24 17.22
C THR A 170 20.71 53.20 17.31
N GLY A 171 20.18 52.34 18.18
CA GLY A 171 18.94 52.60 18.93
C GLY A 171 17.63 52.19 18.26
N ALA A 172 17.38 50.88 18.18
CA ALA A 172 16.03 50.32 18.24
C ALA A 172 16.12 49.00 19.01
N GLU A 173 15.42 48.90 20.14
CA GLU A 173 15.25 47.62 20.82
C GLU A 173 14.62 46.62 19.85
N PRO A 174 15.10 45.37 19.78
CA PRO A 174 14.39 44.34 19.04
C PRO A 174 13.06 44.13 19.77
N THR A 175 11.96 44.53 19.15
CA THR A 175 10.64 44.07 19.57
C THR A 175 10.64 42.56 19.41
N ASN A 176 10.82 41.85 20.52
CA ASN A 176 10.60 40.41 20.63
C ASN A 176 9.16 40.13 20.16
N GLY A 177 8.98 39.82 18.88
CA GLY A 177 7.79 39.20 18.36
C GLY A 177 7.72 37.78 18.90
N ALA A 178 7.36 37.63 20.18
CA ALA A 178 6.98 36.34 20.73
C ALA A 178 5.74 35.88 19.95
N HIS A 179 5.94 35.01 18.97
CA HIS A 179 4.84 34.36 18.27
C HIS A 179 3.99 33.63 19.33
N GLU A 180 2.70 33.98 19.39
CA GLU A 180 1.75 33.48 20.38
C GLU A 180 1.68 31.95 20.30
N GLU A 181 1.87 31.29 21.44
CA GLU A 181 1.74 29.84 21.57
C GLU A 181 0.26 29.49 21.65
N MET A 182 -0.21 28.67 20.73
CA MET A 182 -1.61 28.31 20.56
C MET A 182 -1.88 26.96 21.21
N ARG A 183 -2.92 26.90 22.04
CA ARG A 183 -3.41 25.67 22.67
C ARG A 183 -4.52 25.03 21.84
N VAL A 184 -4.43 23.72 21.67
CA VAL A 184 -5.45 22.87 21.04
C VAL A 184 -5.81 21.76 22.02
N ASP A 185 -7.07 21.71 22.47
CA ASP A 185 -7.52 20.62 23.34
C ASP A 185 -7.73 19.33 22.52
N GLY A 186 -7.43 18.18 23.11
CA GLY A 186 -7.62 16.90 22.46
C GLY A 186 -9.10 16.53 22.30
N HIS A 187 -9.44 15.93 21.17
CA HIS A 187 -10.73 15.28 20.92
C HIS A 187 -10.56 13.77 20.99
N CYS A 188 -11.36 13.10 21.81
CA CYS A 188 -11.31 11.65 21.93
C CYS A 188 -12.01 11.03 20.72
N LEU A 189 -11.33 10.16 19.97
CA LEU A 189 -11.90 9.40 18.85
C LEU A 189 -12.49 8.07 19.31
N TYR A 190 -11.75 7.38 20.19
CA TYR A 190 -12.08 6.06 20.71
C TYR A 190 -11.44 5.89 22.09
N SER A 191 -12.14 5.27 23.03
CA SER A 191 -11.60 4.95 24.35
C SER A 191 -12.21 3.64 24.84
N ASP A 192 -11.38 2.74 25.32
CA ASP A 192 -11.78 1.52 26.01
C ASP A 192 -10.90 1.33 27.27
N PRO A 193 -11.12 0.29 28.09
CA PRO A 193 -10.33 0.10 29.32
C PRO A 193 -8.81 -0.04 29.09
N ARG A 194 -8.36 -0.37 27.87
CA ARG A 194 -6.96 -0.56 27.51
C ARG A 194 -6.32 0.76 27.08
N ASN A 195 -6.97 1.51 26.19
CA ASN A 195 -6.37 2.68 25.55
C ASN A 195 -7.39 3.78 25.18
N THR A 196 -6.90 5.01 25.13
CA THR A 196 -7.64 6.18 24.63
C THR A 196 -6.91 6.85 23.48
N PHE A 197 -7.64 7.15 22.39
CA PHE A 197 -7.15 7.79 21.19
C PHE A 197 -7.55 9.27 21.18
N TRP A 198 -6.55 10.14 21.27
CA TRP A 198 -6.74 11.59 21.24
C TRP A 198 -6.20 12.17 19.93
N VAL A 199 -7.03 12.96 19.26
CA VAL A 199 -6.63 13.75 18.09
C VAL A 199 -6.63 15.24 18.43
N PHE A 200 -5.64 15.97 17.91
CA PHE A 200 -5.54 17.42 18.01
C PHE A 200 -5.60 18.01 16.60
N ASP A 201 -6.62 18.82 16.32
CA ASP A 201 -6.75 19.46 15.01
C ASP A 201 -5.78 20.64 14.89
N VAL A 202 -4.81 20.50 13.98
CA VAL A 202 -3.80 21.53 13.74
C VAL A 202 -4.19 22.29 12.47
N ASN A 203 -4.44 23.58 12.63
CA ASN A 203 -4.70 24.46 11.50
C ASN A 203 -3.85 25.71 11.61
N VAL A 204 -2.94 25.90 10.66
CA VAL A 204 -1.92 26.96 10.69
C VAL A 204 -2.00 27.82 9.43
N PRO A 205 -1.67 29.12 9.51
CA PRO A 205 -1.67 29.98 8.33
C PRO A 205 -0.56 29.55 7.35
N ILE A 206 -0.87 29.62 6.06
CA ILE A 206 0.13 29.50 5.00
C ILE A 206 0.71 30.89 4.78
N GLN A 207 2.03 31.01 4.78
CA GLN A 207 2.75 32.27 4.68
C GLN A 207 3.31 32.49 3.27
N ALA A 208 3.82 33.69 3.00
CA ALA A 208 4.51 34.00 1.74
C ALA A 208 5.85 33.25 1.59
N THR A 209 6.42 32.76 2.70
CA THR A 209 7.64 31.95 2.72
C THR A 209 7.35 30.60 3.37
N GLU A 210 8.17 29.60 3.05
CA GLU A 210 8.13 28.32 3.75
C GLU A 210 8.28 28.55 5.26
N THR A 211 7.41 27.92 6.04
CA THR A 211 7.28 28.19 7.47
C THR A 211 7.33 26.88 8.23
N CYS A 212 8.13 26.85 9.29
CA CYS A 212 8.12 25.75 10.24
C CYS A 212 7.20 26.04 11.42
N TYR A 213 6.62 24.99 11.97
CA TYR A 213 5.79 25.04 13.17
C TYR A 213 6.30 23.99 14.16
N ASP A 214 6.50 24.44 15.40
CA ASP A 214 6.87 23.58 16.52
C ASP A 214 5.61 23.20 17.30
N TYR A 215 5.52 21.95 17.74
CA TYR A 215 4.45 21.50 18.63
C TYR A 215 4.95 20.58 19.74
N SER A 216 4.25 20.59 20.87
CA SER A 216 4.56 19.77 22.05
C SER A 216 3.30 19.36 22.81
N LEU A 217 3.43 18.32 23.63
CA LEU A 217 2.37 17.76 24.47
C LEU A 217 2.85 17.82 25.93
N PRO A 218 2.67 18.95 26.63
CA PRO A 218 3.34 19.23 27.90
C PRO A 218 2.77 18.45 29.09
N ASP A 219 1.53 17.97 29.02
CA ASP A 219 0.79 17.38 30.14
C ASP A 219 0.75 15.84 30.13
N VAL A 220 1.51 15.23 29.21
CA VAL A 220 1.64 13.77 29.05
C VAL A 220 3.09 13.30 29.11
N ARG A 221 3.28 11.99 29.26
CA ARG A 221 4.57 11.30 29.34
C ARG A 221 4.68 10.28 28.23
N PHE A 222 5.75 10.29 27.46
CA PHE A 222 6.03 9.25 26.48
C PHE A 222 6.55 7.99 27.18
N SER A 223 6.03 6.82 26.80
CA SER A 223 6.54 5.53 27.27
C SER A 223 7.95 5.24 26.77
N SER A 224 8.36 5.88 25.67
CA SER A 224 9.70 5.76 25.12
C SER A 224 10.54 7.02 25.30
N GLU A 225 11.84 6.82 25.59
CA GLU A 225 12.79 7.91 25.84
C GLU A 225 13.29 8.59 24.54
N HIS A 226 13.16 7.93 23.39
CA HIS A 226 13.67 8.42 22.11
C HIS A 226 12.81 9.53 21.48
N LYS A 227 11.57 9.71 21.92
CA LYS A 227 10.65 10.68 21.33
C LYS A 227 11.07 12.11 21.65
N PRO A 228 11.12 13.01 20.65
CA PRO A 228 11.43 14.40 20.91
C PRO A 228 10.32 15.06 21.72
N ARG A 229 10.69 15.91 22.68
CA ARG A 229 9.73 16.69 23.49
C ARG A 229 9.01 17.77 22.67
N VAL A 230 9.68 18.26 21.62
CA VAL A 230 9.14 19.22 20.66
C VAL A 230 9.32 18.63 19.27
N ASN A 231 8.23 18.49 18.54
CA ASN A 231 8.23 18.08 17.15
C ASN A 231 8.11 19.30 16.25
N ARG A 232 8.61 19.19 15.02
CA ARG A 232 8.60 20.26 14.02
C ARG A 232 8.07 19.74 12.70
N PHE A 233 7.20 20.50 12.06
CA PHE A 233 6.76 20.25 10.69
C PHE A 233 6.86 21.52 9.85
N TYR A 234 6.76 21.35 8.53
CA TYR A 234 6.98 22.43 7.56
C TYR A 234 5.77 22.57 6.65
N VAL A 235 5.38 23.82 6.39
CA VAL A 235 4.30 24.19 5.47
C VAL A 235 4.94 24.98 4.32
N PRO A 236 4.65 24.63 3.05
CA PRO A 236 5.22 25.36 1.91
C PRO A 236 4.74 26.81 1.91
N ALA A 237 5.47 27.68 1.22
CA ALA A 237 4.98 29.03 0.92
C ALA A 237 3.68 28.95 0.09
N ALA A 238 2.83 29.98 0.18
CA ALA A 238 1.56 30.04 -0.53
C ALA A 238 1.69 29.85 -2.05
N SER A 239 2.79 30.33 -2.63
CA SER A 239 3.07 30.23 -4.06
C SER A 239 3.82 28.94 -4.45
N GLU A 240 4.08 28.04 -3.51
CA GLU A 240 4.91 26.84 -3.71
C GLU A 240 4.11 25.55 -3.61
N SER A 241 4.54 24.55 -4.38
CA SER A 241 4.04 23.18 -4.23
C SER A 241 4.79 22.43 -3.13
N MET A 242 4.16 21.40 -2.58
CA MET A 242 4.80 20.56 -1.56
C MET A 242 5.98 19.77 -2.12
N ARG A 243 6.90 19.42 -1.23
CA ARG A 243 7.98 18.45 -1.45
C ARG A 243 7.51 17.15 -0.86
N ILE A 244 7.40 16.13 -1.71
CA ILE A 244 6.67 14.92 -1.41
C ILE A 244 7.66 13.77 -1.25
N MET A 245 7.51 13.02 -0.17
CA MET A 245 8.10 11.70 -0.02
C MET A 245 7.01 10.66 -0.27
N PHE A 246 7.29 9.61 -1.05
CA PHE A 246 6.34 8.52 -1.28
C PHE A 246 6.94 7.19 -0.84
N HIS A 247 6.14 6.36 -0.17
CA HIS A 247 6.51 5.03 0.27
C HIS A 247 5.32 4.06 0.29
N SER A 248 5.61 2.76 0.27
CA SER A 248 4.68 1.68 0.55
C SER A 248 5.42 0.50 1.21
N CYS A 249 4.67 -0.48 1.70
CA CYS A 249 5.24 -1.72 2.24
C CYS A 249 6.21 -1.44 3.40
N ASN A 250 5.70 -0.67 4.36
CA ASN A 250 6.37 -0.27 5.58
C ASN A 250 6.13 -1.34 6.65
N GLY A 251 6.65 -2.55 6.44
CA GLY A 251 6.65 -3.64 7.42
C GLY A 251 7.30 -4.88 6.86
N PHE A 252 7.37 -5.94 7.65
CA PHE A 252 7.98 -7.20 7.24
C PHE A 252 6.93 -8.28 7.09
N SER A 253 7.01 -9.03 5.97
CA SER A 253 6.21 -10.24 5.79
C SER A 253 6.60 -11.29 6.82
N VAL A 254 5.64 -12.15 7.18
CA VAL A 254 5.82 -13.23 8.16
C VAL A 254 7.05 -14.10 7.83
N GLY A 255 7.83 -14.42 8.85
CA GLY A 255 9.03 -15.26 8.73
C GLY A 255 10.25 -14.55 8.18
N THR A 256 10.19 -13.23 7.96
CA THR A 256 11.37 -12.44 7.58
C THR A 256 12.28 -12.23 8.79
N ASP A 257 13.58 -12.48 8.61
CA ASP A 257 14.60 -12.14 9.61
C ASP A 257 14.89 -10.63 9.56
N GLU A 258 14.22 -9.86 10.42
CA GLU A 258 14.30 -8.39 10.43
C GLU A 258 15.73 -7.87 10.67
N GLU A 259 16.54 -8.60 11.43
CA GLU A 259 17.94 -8.24 11.72
C GLU A 259 18.83 -8.38 10.48
N ALA A 260 18.55 -9.35 9.61
CA ALA A 260 19.23 -9.49 8.32
C ALA A 260 19.00 -8.29 7.38
N TRP A 261 17.96 -7.49 7.67
CA TRP A 261 17.60 -6.27 6.94
C TRP A 261 17.86 -5.00 7.76
N SER A 262 18.55 -5.07 8.90
CA SER A 262 18.81 -3.91 9.75
C SER A 262 17.54 -3.17 10.21
N GLY A 263 16.41 -3.87 10.34
CA GLY A 263 15.11 -3.27 10.65
C GLY A 263 14.68 -2.22 9.59
N PRO A 264 13.90 -1.19 9.98
CA PRO A 264 13.38 -0.17 9.07
C PRO A 264 14.41 0.94 8.72
N ALA A 265 15.63 0.54 8.35
CA ALA A 265 16.80 1.42 8.23
C ALA A 265 16.65 2.60 7.25
N LEU A 266 15.86 2.49 6.18
CA LEU A 266 15.72 3.55 5.17
C LEU A 266 15.07 4.82 5.72
N TRP A 267 14.30 4.72 6.80
CA TRP A 267 13.77 5.89 7.49
C TRP A 267 14.87 6.79 8.06
N ASN A 268 16.09 6.28 8.30
CA ASN A 268 17.24 7.10 8.64
C ASN A 268 17.64 8.02 7.48
N ASP A 269 17.57 7.56 6.23
CA ASP A 269 17.85 8.40 5.06
C ASP A 269 16.74 9.42 4.80
N VAL A 270 15.48 9.01 4.99
CA VAL A 270 14.34 9.95 4.96
C VAL A 270 14.56 11.06 5.97
N GLY A 271 14.93 10.73 7.21
CA GLY A 271 15.24 11.69 8.25
C GLY A 271 16.44 12.59 7.92
N ARG A 272 17.51 12.05 7.31
CA ARG A 272 18.66 12.86 6.85
C ARG A 272 18.24 13.86 5.78
N LYS A 273 17.51 13.41 4.75
CA LYS A 273 17.03 14.27 3.66
C LYS A 273 16.07 15.34 4.18
N HIS A 274 15.15 14.99 5.08
CA HIS A 274 14.23 15.96 5.70
C HIS A 274 14.96 17.05 6.49
N ARG A 275 16.07 16.74 7.18
CA ARG A 275 16.87 17.75 7.87
C ARG A 275 17.61 18.71 6.92
N GLU A 276 17.98 18.25 5.73
CA GLU A 276 18.66 19.06 4.72
C GLU A 276 17.67 19.93 3.92
N VAL A 277 16.62 19.30 3.40
CA VAL A 277 15.55 19.93 2.63
C VAL A 277 14.22 19.30 3.07
N PRO A 278 13.43 19.99 3.91
CA PRO A 278 12.26 19.37 4.54
C PRO A 278 11.23 18.86 3.55
N PHE A 279 10.86 17.59 3.65
CA PHE A 279 9.59 17.13 3.06
C PHE A 279 8.42 17.82 3.76
N HIS A 280 7.42 18.21 2.97
CA HIS A 280 6.18 18.81 3.47
C HIS A 280 5.12 17.74 3.79
N VAL A 281 5.17 16.62 3.07
CA VAL A 281 4.22 15.51 3.21
C VAL A 281 4.90 14.19 2.86
N MET A 282 4.53 13.12 3.55
CA MET A 282 4.79 11.75 3.16
C MET A 282 3.50 11.07 2.72
N VAL A 283 3.52 10.43 1.56
CA VAL A 283 2.38 9.79 0.94
C VAL A 283 2.55 8.28 1.07
N GLY A 284 1.65 7.63 1.80
CA GLY A 284 1.63 6.17 1.97
C GLY A 284 0.73 5.50 0.94
N GLY A 285 1.29 4.67 0.08
CA GLY A 285 0.56 3.96 -0.97
C GLY A 285 0.19 2.54 -0.61
N GLY A 286 -0.27 2.25 0.61
CA GLY A 286 -0.61 0.89 1.01
C GLY A 286 0.48 0.16 1.79
N ASP A 287 0.07 -0.85 2.55
CA ASP A 287 0.91 -1.66 3.42
C ASP A 287 1.70 -0.81 4.42
N GLN A 288 1.03 0.11 5.11
CA GLN A 288 1.68 0.95 6.12
C GLN A 288 2.08 0.10 7.34
N ILE A 289 1.46 -1.06 7.49
CA ILE A 289 1.69 -2.09 8.49
C ILE A 289 1.37 -3.48 7.89
N TYR A 290 1.96 -4.54 8.43
CA TYR A 290 1.69 -5.93 8.06
C TYR A 290 0.97 -6.65 9.21
N ASN A 291 -0.29 -7.04 9.00
CA ASN A 291 -1.13 -7.74 9.99
C ASN A 291 -1.21 -9.25 9.77
N ASP A 292 -0.49 -9.80 8.79
CA ASP A 292 -0.59 -11.22 8.38
C ASP A 292 -0.15 -12.21 9.45
N GLY A 293 0.62 -11.75 10.44
CA GLY A 293 0.99 -12.59 11.58
C GLY A 293 -0.22 -13.10 12.36
N ILE A 294 -1.40 -12.46 12.22
CA ILE A 294 -2.64 -12.83 12.89
C ILE A 294 -3.05 -14.29 12.66
N ARG A 295 -2.72 -14.84 11.48
CA ARG A 295 -3.00 -16.23 11.09
C ARG A 295 -1.92 -17.25 11.47
N VAL A 296 -0.73 -16.79 11.85
CA VAL A 296 0.41 -17.68 12.15
C VAL A 296 0.65 -17.77 13.65
N ASP A 297 0.83 -16.63 14.29
CA ASP A 297 1.13 -16.55 15.73
C ASP A 297 0.01 -15.84 16.52
N GLY A 298 -1.05 -15.40 15.81
CA GLY A 298 -2.20 -14.73 16.37
C GLY A 298 -3.43 -15.63 16.56
N PRO A 299 -4.56 -15.02 16.94
CA PRO A 299 -5.79 -15.72 17.29
C PRO A 299 -6.46 -16.47 16.14
N LEU A 300 -6.09 -16.21 14.89
CA LEU A 300 -6.64 -16.93 13.74
C LEU A 300 -5.92 -18.24 13.41
N ARG A 301 -4.82 -18.57 14.09
CA ARG A 301 -4.11 -19.84 13.87
C ARG A 301 -5.02 -21.08 13.91
N PRO A 302 -5.94 -21.24 14.90
CA PRO A 302 -6.84 -22.40 14.93
C PRO A 302 -7.75 -22.50 13.72
N TRP A 303 -8.17 -21.35 13.15
CA TRP A 303 -8.96 -21.30 11.92
C TRP A 303 -8.12 -21.66 10.69
N THR A 304 -6.89 -21.14 10.62
CA THR A 304 -5.93 -21.42 9.54
C THR A 304 -5.53 -22.90 9.49
N ASP A 305 -5.37 -23.54 10.65
CA ASP A 305 -5.02 -24.96 10.78
C ASP A 305 -6.15 -25.92 10.30
N ILE A 306 -7.37 -25.40 10.02
CA ILE A 306 -8.48 -26.23 9.54
C ILE A 306 -8.24 -26.66 8.09
N SER A 307 -7.89 -27.94 7.92
CA SER A 307 -7.60 -28.51 6.59
C SER A 307 -8.84 -28.72 5.72
N ASN A 308 -10.05 -28.84 6.30
CA ASN A 308 -11.28 -29.04 5.53
C ASN A 308 -11.84 -27.68 5.06
N PRO A 309 -11.92 -27.41 3.74
CA PRO A 309 -12.31 -26.08 3.24
C PRO A 309 -13.72 -25.66 3.63
N LYS A 310 -14.67 -26.61 3.71
CA LYS A 310 -16.03 -26.33 4.15
C LYS A 310 -16.07 -25.95 5.62
N LYS A 311 -15.41 -26.74 6.48
CA LYS A 311 -15.32 -26.45 7.92
C LYS A 311 -14.63 -25.10 8.19
N ARG A 312 -13.59 -24.77 7.42
CA ARG A 312 -12.86 -23.49 7.52
C ARG A 312 -13.73 -22.31 7.11
N ARG A 313 -14.47 -22.44 6.01
CA ARG A 313 -15.40 -21.42 5.54
C ARG A 313 -16.58 -21.23 6.49
N ASP A 314 -17.12 -22.31 7.04
CA ASP A 314 -18.29 -22.26 7.93
C ASP A 314 -17.86 -21.99 9.40
N TYR A 315 -16.62 -21.58 9.65
CA TYR A 315 -16.09 -21.30 10.99
C TYR A 315 -16.61 -19.94 11.49
N PRO A 316 -17.21 -19.87 12.69
CA PRO A 316 -17.83 -18.64 13.19
C PRO A 316 -16.79 -17.61 13.65
N PHE A 317 -17.19 -16.34 13.70
CA PHE A 317 -16.39 -15.24 14.25
C PHE A 317 -17.16 -14.58 15.40
N PRO A 318 -17.25 -15.25 16.57
CA PRO A 318 -17.99 -14.74 17.73
C PRO A 318 -17.26 -13.54 18.36
N GLU A 319 -17.94 -12.81 19.25
CA GLU A 319 -17.35 -11.67 19.96
C GLU A 319 -16.03 -12.00 20.66
N THR A 320 -15.86 -13.22 21.18
CA THR A 320 -14.60 -13.63 21.82
C THR A 320 -13.42 -13.63 20.84
N LEU A 321 -13.60 -14.18 19.64
CA LEU A 321 -12.55 -14.19 18.62
C LEU A 321 -12.32 -12.79 18.05
N ARG A 322 -13.39 -12.00 17.90
CA ARG A 322 -13.30 -10.59 17.52
C ARG A 322 -12.46 -9.80 18.52
N ALA A 323 -12.67 -9.99 19.82
CA ALA A 323 -11.89 -9.32 20.87
C ALA A 323 -10.41 -9.70 20.85
N GLU A 324 -10.08 -10.97 20.63
CA GLU A 324 -8.71 -11.41 20.46
C GLU A 324 -8.05 -10.81 19.22
N CYS A 325 -8.76 -10.75 18.09
CA CYS A 325 -8.27 -10.11 16.88
C CYS A 325 -8.05 -8.61 17.09
N ASP A 326 -9.02 -7.92 17.70
CA ASP A 326 -8.94 -6.50 17.99
C ASP A 326 -7.77 -6.13 18.91
N ASP A 327 -7.49 -6.96 19.93
CA ASP A 327 -6.29 -6.85 20.76
C ASP A 327 -4.99 -7.05 19.97
N TYR A 328 -4.98 -8.02 19.04
CA TYR A 328 -3.84 -8.25 18.14
C TYR A 328 -3.55 -7.02 17.27
N TYR A 329 -4.56 -6.48 16.56
CA TYR A 329 -4.39 -5.31 15.71
C TYR A 329 -3.96 -4.09 16.53
N LEU A 330 -4.58 -3.81 17.68
CA LEU A 330 -4.19 -2.71 18.57
C LEU A 330 -2.71 -2.79 18.95
N LYS A 331 -2.27 -3.96 19.43
CA LYS A 331 -0.88 -4.19 19.84
C LYS A 331 0.08 -4.07 18.67
N ASN A 332 -0.27 -4.58 17.50
CA ASN A 332 0.58 -4.48 16.32
C ASN A 332 0.73 -3.03 15.85
N TYR A 333 -0.36 -2.27 15.79
CA TYR A 333 -0.34 -0.86 15.44
C TYR A 333 0.47 -0.03 16.45
N ILE A 334 0.23 -0.20 17.77
CA ILE A 334 1.02 0.48 18.80
C ILE A 334 2.50 0.14 18.68
N ARG A 335 2.85 -1.15 18.52
CA ARG A 335 4.25 -1.58 18.34
C ARG A 335 4.86 -0.91 17.11
N TRP A 336 4.24 -1.07 15.95
CA TRP A 336 4.83 -0.71 14.67
C TRP A 336 4.93 0.79 14.45
N TYR A 337 3.88 1.56 14.75
CA TYR A 337 3.91 3.02 14.65
C TYR A 337 4.77 3.68 15.72
N ASN A 338 5.22 2.94 16.73
CA ASN A 338 6.18 3.40 17.72
C ASN A 338 7.63 2.94 17.44
N THR A 339 7.88 2.17 16.37
CA THR A 339 9.21 1.69 15.96
C THR A 339 10.09 2.80 15.38
N GLU A 340 11.31 2.97 15.91
CA GLU A 340 12.33 3.86 15.33
C GLU A 340 13.01 3.24 14.09
N PRO A 341 13.37 4.01 13.04
CA PRO A 341 13.32 5.48 12.95
C PRO A 341 11.96 6.05 12.50
N PHE A 342 11.05 5.19 12.04
CA PHE A 342 9.77 5.58 11.45
C PHE A 342 8.97 6.49 12.38
N SER A 343 8.90 6.14 13.66
CA SER A 343 8.06 6.80 14.62
C SER A 343 8.52 8.25 14.94
N SER A 344 9.82 8.55 14.86
CA SER A 344 10.34 9.92 14.96
C SER A 344 10.12 10.73 13.70
N VAL A 345 10.15 10.10 12.53
CA VAL A 345 9.85 10.75 11.24
C VAL A 345 8.37 11.10 11.13
N ASN A 346 7.48 10.20 11.55
CA ASN A 346 6.02 10.40 11.49
C ASN A 346 5.54 11.58 12.35
N GLY A 347 6.23 11.88 13.45
CA GLY A 347 5.96 13.09 14.24
C GLY A 347 6.33 14.40 13.54
N GLN A 348 7.13 14.37 12.46
CA GLN A 348 7.71 15.56 11.83
C GLN A 348 7.27 15.75 10.37
N ILE A 349 6.98 14.66 9.66
CA ILE A 349 6.49 14.68 8.28
C ILE A 349 5.04 14.23 8.29
N ALA A 350 4.14 15.10 7.88
CA ALA A 350 2.72 14.80 7.87
C ALA A 350 2.39 13.70 6.86
N GLN A 351 1.70 12.65 7.30
CA GLN A 351 1.31 11.52 6.45
C GLN A 351 -0.05 11.75 5.78
N ILE A 352 -0.23 11.16 4.59
CA ILE A 352 -1.52 10.99 3.92
C ILE A 352 -1.50 9.64 3.21
N ASN A 353 -2.36 8.73 3.64
CA ASN A 353 -2.25 7.32 3.28
C ASN A 353 -3.54 6.80 2.66
N ILE A 354 -3.39 5.84 1.74
CA ILE A 354 -4.41 4.82 1.48
C ILE A 354 -3.89 3.49 2.02
N TRP A 355 -4.77 2.60 2.44
CA TRP A 355 -4.42 1.23 2.82
C TRP A 355 -4.40 0.24 1.64
N ASP A 356 -3.75 -0.90 1.85
CA ASP A 356 -3.75 -2.05 0.94
C ASP A 356 -4.06 -3.35 1.72
N ASP A 357 -3.83 -4.53 1.16
CA ASP A 357 -4.26 -5.79 1.78
C ASP A 357 -3.51 -6.13 3.05
N HIS A 358 -2.20 -5.92 3.17
CA HIS A 358 -1.47 -6.27 4.39
C HIS A 358 -1.85 -5.40 5.60
N ASP A 359 -2.48 -4.24 5.38
CA ASP A 359 -3.15 -3.48 6.45
C ASP A 359 -4.32 -4.27 7.06
N ILE A 360 -4.91 -5.20 6.30
CA ILE A 360 -5.99 -6.12 6.70
C ILE A 360 -5.42 -7.52 6.92
N ILE A 361 -5.22 -8.27 5.84
CA ILE A 361 -4.56 -9.55 5.70
C ILE A 361 -4.24 -9.72 4.21
N ASP A 362 -3.07 -10.28 3.91
CA ASP A 362 -2.60 -10.67 2.58
C ASP A 362 -3.73 -11.17 1.65
N GLY A 363 -3.82 -10.60 0.44
CA GLY A 363 -4.79 -10.97 -0.60
C GLY A 363 -6.25 -10.58 -0.33
N PHE A 364 -6.55 -9.75 0.67
CA PHE A 364 -7.91 -9.36 1.00
C PHE A 364 -8.63 -8.70 -0.19
N GLY A 365 -9.77 -9.27 -0.59
CA GLY A 365 -10.57 -8.83 -1.73
C GLY A 365 -10.34 -9.66 -3.00
N SER A 366 -9.32 -10.51 -3.03
CA SER A 366 -8.92 -11.24 -4.25
C SER A 366 -9.18 -12.74 -4.18
N TYR A 367 -9.51 -13.26 -2.99
CA TYR A 367 -10.04 -14.61 -2.84
C TYR A 367 -11.43 -14.77 -3.48
N THR A 368 -11.88 -16.02 -3.64
CA THR A 368 -13.22 -16.29 -4.16
C THR A 368 -14.30 -15.67 -3.28
N ASP A 369 -15.35 -15.13 -3.89
CA ASP A 369 -16.44 -14.45 -3.19
C ASP A 369 -17.04 -15.27 -2.03
N ASN A 370 -17.34 -16.56 -2.26
CA ASN A 370 -17.83 -17.47 -1.21
C ASN A 370 -16.90 -17.61 0.01
N PHE A 371 -15.60 -17.38 -0.17
CA PHE A 371 -14.62 -17.44 0.92
C PHE A 371 -14.48 -16.08 1.61
N MET A 372 -14.47 -14.98 0.83
CA MET A 372 -14.49 -13.60 1.36
C MET A 372 -15.74 -13.29 2.18
N GLN A 373 -16.87 -13.95 1.89
CA GLN A 373 -18.12 -13.79 2.63
C GLN A 373 -18.17 -14.56 3.96
N CYS A 374 -17.17 -15.36 4.29
CA CYS A 374 -17.18 -16.09 5.55
C CYS A 374 -17.08 -15.15 6.76
N ASP A 375 -17.51 -15.65 7.92
CA ASP A 375 -17.56 -14.83 9.14
C ASP A 375 -16.19 -14.27 9.52
N VAL A 376 -15.13 -15.06 9.33
CA VAL A 376 -13.76 -14.64 9.65
C VAL A 376 -13.29 -13.48 8.78
N PHE A 377 -13.47 -13.53 7.45
CA PHE A 377 -13.06 -12.44 6.55
C PHE A 377 -13.85 -11.15 6.80
N ARG A 378 -15.15 -11.26 7.07
CA ARG A 378 -15.98 -10.11 7.43
C ARG A 378 -15.54 -9.50 8.76
N GLY A 379 -15.26 -10.36 9.75
CA GLY A 379 -14.78 -9.97 11.07
C GLY A 379 -13.45 -9.22 11.06
N ILE A 380 -12.44 -9.78 10.37
CA ILE A 380 -11.14 -9.13 10.24
C ILE A 380 -11.18 -7.87 9.39
N GLY A 381 -11.99 -7.83 8.32
CA GLY A 381 -12.16 -6.65 7.49
C GLY A 381 -12.64 -5.46 8.33
N GLY A 382 -13.68 -5.65 9.14
CA GLY A 382 -14.17 -4.61 10.07
C GLY A 382 -13.14 -4.25 11.16
N THR A 383 -12.45 -5.25 11.73
CA THR A 383 -11.43 -5.02 12.77
C THR A 383 -10.25 -4.20 12.24
N ALA A 384 -9.74 -4.53 11.06
CA ALA A 384 -8.66 -3.78 10.41
C ALA A 384 -9.10 -2.36 10.04
N HIS A 385 -10.32 -2.20 9.50
CA HIS A 385 -10.88 -0.90 9.15
C HIS A 385 -10.94 0.06 10.35
N LYS A 386 -11.29 -0.43 11.55
CA LYS A 386 -11.25 0.36 12.80
C LYS A 386 -9.87 1.00 13.01
N TYR A 387 -8.79 0.24 12.87
CA TYR A 387 -7.44 0.75 13.10
C TYR A 387 -6.90 1.59 11.94
N TYR A 388 -7.33 1.31 10.71
CA TYR A 388 -7.07 2.18 9.57
C TYR A 388 -7.65 3.59 9.81
N MET A 389 -8.92 3.68 10.24
CA MET A 389 -9.55 4.97 10.59
C MET A 389 -8.79 5.69 11.71
N LEU A 390 -8.45 4.99 12.78
CA LEU A 390 -7.79 5.58 13.94
C LEU A 390 -6.36 6.06 13.63
N PHE A 391 -5.48 5.18 13.13
CA PHE A 391 -4.05 5.46 12.99
C PHE A 391 -3.67 6.18 11.70
N GLN A 392 -4.39 5.94 10.60
CA GLN A 392 -3.99 6.45 9.28
C GLN A 392 -4.83 7.66 8.83
N HIS A 393 -6.11 7.72 9.21
CA HIS A 393 -6.98 8.86 8.90
C HIS A 393 -7.22 9.82 10.08
N HIS A 394 -6.93 9.38 11.31
CA HIS A 394 -7.26 10.11 12.53
C HIS A 394 -8.75 10.45 12.60
N LEU A 395 -9.59 9.45 12.33
CA LEU A 395 -11.05 9.54 12.34
C LEU A 395 -11.67 8.55 13.32
N PRO A 396 -12.89 8.83 13.82
CA PRO A 396 -13.63 7.86 14.61
C PRO A 396 -13.89 6.58 13.80
N PRO A 397 -13.74 5.39 14.40
CA PRO A 397 -14.12 4.14 13.76
C PRO A 397 -15.64 3.93 13.83
N PRO A 398 -16.17 2.92 13.11
CA PRO A 398 -17.53 2.43 13.34
C PRO A 398 -17.77 2.05 14.81
N PRO A 399 -18.99 2.24 15.37
CA PRO A 399 -19.28 1.93 16.78
C PRO A 399 -19.07 0.45 17.18
N SER A 400 -19.21 -0.46 16.23
CA SER A 400 -18.97 -1.90 16.42
C SER A 400 -18.59 -2.55 15.09
N THR A 401 -17.87 -3.66 15.12
CA THR A 401 -17.48 -4.46 13.94
C THR A 401 -18.29 -5.75 13.85
N TYR A 402 -18.19 -6.45 12.71
CA TYR A 402 -18.92 -7.71 12.47
C TYR A 402 -18.59 -8.81 13.49
N THR A 403 -19.63 -9.49 13.97
CA THR A 403 -19.56 -10.71 14.76
C THR A 403 -20.69 -11.67 14.33
N SER A 404 -20.40 -12.97 14.30
CA SER A 404 -21.35 -13.98 13.81
C SER A 404 -22.56 -14.18 14.75
N ASP A 405 -22.36 -13.96 16.05
CA ASP A 405 -23.41 -14.04 17.08
C ASP A 405 -24.40 -12.85 17.00
N HIS A 406 -23.91 -11.63 16.79
CA HIS A 406 -24.79 -10.47 16.54
C HIS A 406 -25.48 -10.53 15.19
N ALA A 407 -24.76 -10.96 14.13
CA ALA A 407 -25.31 -11.08 12.78
C ALA A 407 -26.47 -12.09 12.69
N ALA A 408 -26.50 -13.10 13.58
CA ALA A 408 -27.57 -14.10 13.67
C ALA A 408 -28.89 -13.56 14.26
N LEU A 409 -28.90 -12.35 14.85
CA LEU A 409 -30.11 -11.72 15.39
C LEU A 409 -31.02 -11.16 14.26
N GLU A 410 -32.33 -11.06 14.48
CA GLU A 410 -33.27 -10.63 13.42
C GLU A 410 -32.96 -9.23 12.86
N LYS A 411 -32.92 -9.10 11.52
CA LYS A 411 -32.52 -7.89 10.76
C LYS A 411 -33.21 -6.59 11.17
N ALA A 412 -34.41 -6.65 11.73
CA ALA A 412 -35.17 -5.46 12.15
C ALA A 412 -34.65 -4.79 13.43
N SER A 413 -33.68 -5.40 14.13
CA SER A 413 -33.15 -4.96 15.43
C SER A 413 -31.66 -4.56 15.44
N GLN A 414 -30.96 -4.66 14.31
CA GLN A 414 -29.50 -4.53 14.27
C GLN A 414 -29.05 -3.06 14.23
N GLY A 415 -28.89 -2.46 15.42
CA GLY A 415 -27.96 -1.36 15.65
C GLY A 415 -26.55 -1.88 15.95
N PRO A 416 -25.64 -1.02 16.45
CA PRO A 416 -24.32 -1.46 16.92
C PRO A 416 -24.40 -2.61 17.92
N ASP A 417 -23.42 -3.52 17.89
CA ASP A 417 -23.32 -4.62 18.85
C ASP A 417 -23.10 -4.05 20.27
N PRO A 418 -24.06 -4.19 21.19
CA PRO A 418 -23.96 -3.60 22.53
C PRO A 418 -22.82 -4.19 23.36
N ASN A 419 -22.36 -5.42 23.07
CA ASN A 419 -21.25 -6.03 23.80
C ASN A 419 -19.95 -5.28 23.56
N GLN A 420 -19.76 -4.76 22.35
CA GLN A 420 -18.58 -3.99 21.96
C GLN A 420 -18.60 -2.55 22.49
N LEU A 421 -19.74 -2.09 23.03
CA LEU A 421 -19.92 -0.76 23.60
C LEU A 421 -19.83 -0.75 25.14
N ILE A 422 -19.63 -1.91 25.77
CA ILE A 422 -19.41 -2.00 27.22
C ILE A 422 -18.11 -1.29 27.56
N ASP A 423 -18.19 -0.35 28.51
CA ASP A 423 -17.07 0.48 28.96
C ASP A 423 -16.25 1.11 27.82
N THR A 424 -16.90 1.37 26.69
CA THR A 424 -16.24 1.89 25.49
C THR A 424 -16.91 3.20 25.06
N TYR A 425 -16.10 4.18 24.66
CA TYR A 425 -16.53 5.40 24.00
C TYR A 425 -16.07 5.37 22.54
N VAL A 426 -16.99 5.70 21.64
CA VAL A 426 -16.69 5.93 20.22
C VAL A 426 -17.29 7.28 19.84
N ALA A 427 -16.46 8.18 19.29
CA ALA A 427 -16.94 9.47 18.84
C ALA A 427 -17.88 9.30 17.64
N PRO A 428 -18.96 10.11 17.54
CA PRO A 428 -19.84 10.03 16.40
C PRO A 428 -19.18 10.61 15.15
N MET A 429 -19.27 9.88 14.03
CA MET A 429 -18.96 10.42 12.71
C MET A 429 -20.17 11.23 12.21
N THR A 430 -20.20 12.52 12.54
CA THR A 430 -21.33 13.41 12.18
C THR A 430 -21.21 13.97 10.77
N GLU A 431 -20.00 14.34 10.35
CA GLU A 431 -19.69 14.82 9.00
C GLU A 431 -18.38 14.21 8.53
N TYR A 432 -18.31 13.86 7.24
CA TYR A 432 -17.06 13.43 6.64
C TYR A 432 -16.18 14.64 6.33
N PRO A 433 -14.87 14.61 6.66
CA PRO A 433 -13.96 15.68 6.30
C PRO A 433 -13.94 15.93 4.78
N ALA A 434 -13.80 17.20 4.39
CA ALA A 434 -13.99 17.66 3.02
C ALA A 434 -13.02 17.07 2.00
N GLU A 435 -11.86 16.58 2.44
CA GLU A 435 -10.86 15.89 1.62
C GLU A 435 -11.31 14.51 1.15
N TYR A 436 -12.28 13.89 1.82
CA TYR A 436 -12.73 12.54 1.47
C TYR A 436 -13.86 12.55 0.43
N ILE A 437 -13.82 11.56 -0.45
CA ILE A 437 -14.85 11.19 -1.42
C ILE A 437 -15.35 9.82 -0.99
N VAL A 438 -16.40 9.82 -0.17
CA VAL A 438 -16.94 8.60 0.44
C VAL A 438 -17.86 7.86 -0.54
N GLY A 439 -17.67 6.56 -0.71
CA GLY A 439 -18.55 5.71 -1.52
C GLY A 439 -20.01 5.74 -1.05
N ASP A 440 -20.97 5.55 -1.96
CA ASP A 440 -22.40 5.59 -1.61
C ASP A 440 -22.87 4.31 -0.91
N GLN A 441 -22.24 3.19 -1.25
CA GLN A 441 -22.62 1.87 -0.76
C GLN A 441 -21.50 1.27 0.09
N PRO A 442 -21.84 0.50 1.13
CA PRO A 442 -20.85 -0.31 1.81
C PRO A 442 -20.22 -1.34 0.88
N GLY A 443 -18.95 -1.64 1.12
CA GLY A 443 -18.24 -2.72 0.45
C GLY A 443 -18.80 -4.11 0.80
N PRO A 444 -18.54 -5.13 -0.03
CA PRO A 444 -19.19 -6.43 0.10
C PRO A 444 -18.69 -7.26 1.30
N TYR A 445 -17.48 -6.97 1.79
CA TYR A 445 -16.81 -7.77 2.83
C TYR A 445 -16.54 -6.98 4.11
N VAL A 446 -16.05 -5.74 4.01
CA VAL A 446 -15.79 -4.86 5.17
C VAL A 446 -17.08 -4.27 5.73
N ALA A 447 -18.17 -4.22 4.93
CA ALA A 447 -19.46 -3.64 5.27
C ALA A 447 -19.42 -2.15 5.70
N GLU A 448 -18.31 -1.46 5.37
CA GLU A 448 -18.11 -0.01 5.51
C GLU A 448 -18.01 0.64 4.14
N ARG A 449 -18.06 1.98 4.07
CA ARG A 449 -17.94 2.74 2.82
C ARG A 449 -16.48 3.05 2.50
N SER A 450 -16.14 3.12 1.22
CA SER A 450 -14.78 3.48 0.78
C SER A 450 -14.44 4.95 1.10
N PHE A 451 -13.19 5.22 1.47
CA PHE A 451 -12.67 6.57 1.73
C PHE A 451 -11.61 6.94 0.70
N ASN A 452 -12.05 7.47 -0.45
CA ASN A 452 -11.15 8.03 -1.47
C ASN A 452 -10.77 9.47 -1.08
N ILE A 453 -9.68 10.01 -1.62
CA ILE A 453 -9.13 11.29 -1.16
C ILE A 453 -8.89 12.24 -2.33
N TYR A 454 -9.34 13.49 -2.24
CA TYR A 454 -8.82 14.59 -3.05
C TYR A 454 -8.28 15.71 -2.15
N THR A 455 -7.06 16.15 -2.42
CA THR A 455 -6.46 17.29 -1.71
C THR A 455 -5.40 18.00 -2.56
N ARG A 456 -5.15 19.29 -2.31
CA ARG A 456 -4.04 20.03 -2.93
C ARG A 456 -2.75 19.73 -2.16
N LEU A 457 -1.63 19.57 -2.87
CA LEU A 457 -0.29 19.47 -2.30
C LEU A 457 0.48 20.76 -2.61
N GLY A 458 0.02 21.87 -2.03
CA GLY A 458 0.53 23.21 -2.29
C GLY A 458 -0.11 23.87 -3.52
N ALA A 459 0.64 24.77 -4.16
CA ALA A 459 0.11 25.70 -5.15
C ALA A 459 -0.38 25.02 -6.44
N ARG A 460 0.35 24.03 -6.99
CA ARG A 460 0.10 23.53 -8.36
C ARG A 460 -0.04 22.02 -8.49
N ILE A 461 -0.03 21.29 -7.38
CA ILE A 461 -0.16 19.83 -7.35
C ILE A 461 -1.50 19.46 -6.69
N GLY A 462 -2.27 18.58 -7.33
CA GLY A 462 -3.39 17.88 -6.71
C GLY A 462 -3.04 16.42 -6.45
N LEU A 463 -3.57 15.83 -5.39
CA LEU A 463 -3.49 14.40 -5.08
C LEU A 463 -4.88 13.79 -5.13
N LEU A 464 -5.01 12.67 -5.84
CA LEU A 464 -6.17 11.80 -5.84
C LEU A 464 -5.75 10.41 -5.33
N GLY A 465 -6.22 10.00 -4.15
CA GLY A 465 -6.03 8.65 -3.62
C GLY A 465 -7.29 7.81 -3.76
N ILE A 466 -7.14 6.56 -4.23
CA ILE A 466 -8.27 5.63 -4.40
C ILE A 466 -8.16 4.52 -3.35
N ASP A 467 -9.23 4.35 -2.57
CA ASP A 467 -9.40 3.21 -1.68
C ASP A 467 -9.84 2.00 -2.50
N ALA A 468 -8.86 1.15 -2.79
CA ALA A 468 -8.99 0.00 -3.66
C ALA A 468 -9.26 -1.31 -2.90
N ARG A 469 -9.59 -1.26 -1.59
CA ARG A 469 -9.79 -2.46 -0.76
C ARG A 469 -11.20 -2.60 -0.18
N VAL A 470 -11.87 -1.51 0.19
CA VAL A 470 -13.23 -1.60 0.78
C VAL A 470 -14.23 -2.25 -0.19
N GLU A 471 -14.29 -1.77 -1.43
CA GLU A 471 -15.27 -2.21 -2.44
C GLU A 471 -14.79 -3.40 -3.28
N ARG A 472 -13.57 -3.88 -3.01
CA ARG A 472 -12.87 -4.83 -3.84
C ARG A 472 -13.50 -6.21 -3.80
N THR A 473 -13.56 -6.82 -4.99
CA THR A 473 -13.81 -8.24 -5.21
C THR A 473 -12.80 -8.76 -6.24
N ARG A 474 -12.76 -10.08 -6.41
CA ARG A 474 -11.94 -10.72 -7.46
C ARG A 474 -12.24 -10.22 -8.89
N HIS A 475 -13.36 -9.55 -9.11
CA HIS A 475 -13.81 -9.11 -10.44
C HIS A 475 -13.92 -7.59 -10.59
N GLN A 476 -13.75 -6.83 -9.52
CA GLN A 476 -13.96 -5.39 -9.51
C GLN A 476 -13.18 -4.74 -8.37
N VAL A 477 -12.50 -3.62 -8.61
CA VAL A 477 -11.78 -2.88 -7.56
C VAL A 477 -12.70 -1.88 -6.86
N ASN A 478 -13.37 -1.02 -7.62
CA ASN A 478 -14.34 -0.05 -7.09
C ASN A 478 -15.67 -0.10 -7.86
N TYR A 479 -16.75 0.35 -7.21
CA TYR A 479 -18.05 0.48 -7.85
C TYR A 479 -18.00 1.56 -8.97
N PRO A 480 -18.70 1.34 -10.10
CA PRO A 480 -18.81 2.35 -11.15
C PRO A 480 -19.32 3.72 -10.65
N GLU A 481 -20.24 3.71 -9.67
CA GLU A 481 -20.78 4.91 -9.04
C GLU A 481 -19.71 5.65 -8.22
N THR A 482 -18.84 4.90 -7.52
CA THR A 482 -17.70 5.47 -6.77
C THR A 482 -16.71 6.14 -7.72
N TYR A 483 -16.36 5.52 -8.86
CA TYR A 483 -15.55 6.18 -9.88
C TYR A 483 -16.20 7.46 -10.41
N THR A 484 -17.52 7.43 -10.65
CA THR A 484 -18.27 8.61 -11.10
C THR A 484 -18.09 9.77 -10.13
N LYS A 485 -18.31 9.53 -8.82
CA LYS A 485 -18.12 10.55 -7.78
C LYS A 485 -16.68 11.07 -7.71
N ILE A 486 -15.70 10.18 -7.82
CA ILE A 486 -14.27 10.53 -7.83
C ILE A 486 -13.98 11.52 -8.97
N PHE A 487 -14.41 11.18 -10.18
CA PHE A 487 -14.14 11.98 -11.36
C PHE A 487 -14.95 13.28 -11.41
N GLU A 488 -16.18 13.29 -10.91
CA GLU A 488 -16.97 14.52 -10.73
C GLU A 488 -16.29 15.48 -9.75
N ARG A 489 -15.84 14.97 -8.59
CA ARG A 489 -15.09 15.78 -7.61
C ARG A 489 -13.81 16.31 -8.21
N LEU A 490 -13.02 15.46 -8.88
CA LEU A 490 -11.77 15.85 -9.51
C LEU A 490 -11.96 16.98 -10.54
N ARG A 491 -12.93 16.85 -11.45
CA ARG A 491 -13.23 17.88 -12.46
C ARG A 491 -13.67 19.19 -11.82
N SER A 492 -14.51 19.12 -10.78
CA SER A 492 -14.96 20.30 -10.03
C SER A 492 -13.79 21.07 -9.42
N GLU A 493 -12.86 20.37 -8.77
CA GLU A 493 -11.70 20.97 -8.11
C GLU A 493 -10.70 21.57 -9.12
N LEU A 494 -10.44 20.86 -10.23
CA LEU A 494 -9.58 21.37 -11.31
C LEU A 494 -10.20 22.60 -12.00
N ALA A 495 -11.52 22.59 -12.21
CA ALA A 495 -12.25 23.73 -12.76
C ALA A 495 -12.19 24.95 -11.81
N ALA A 496 -12.40 24.73 -10.51
CA ALA A 496 -12.31 25.79 -9.50
C ALA A 496 -10.89 26.39 -9.43
N ALA A 497 -9.86 25.55 -9.44
CA ALA A 497 -8.47 26.00 -9.47
C ALA A 497 -8.17 26.84 -10.73
N ALA A 498 -8.59 26.36 -11.91
CA ALA A 498 -8.43 27.12 -13.16
C ALA A 498 -9.17 28.47 -13.13
N ALA A 499 -10.41 28.49 -12.62
CA ALA A 499 -11.21 29.72 -12.51
C ALA A 499 -10.61 30.74 -11.53
N SER A 500 -9.86 30.29 -10.52
CA SER A 500 -9.18 31.16 -9.55
C SER A 500 -7.90 31.81 -10.08
N GLY A 501 -7.42 31.43 -11.28
CA GLY A 501 -6.14 31.89 -11.83
C GLY A 501 -4.92 31.09 -11.35
N GLU A 502 -5.13 30.07 -10.51
CA GLU A 502 -4.10 29.16 -9.99
C GLU A 502 -4.37 27.71 -10.43
N PRO A 503 -4.31 27.42 -11.75
CA PRO A 503 -4.60 26.08 -12.24
C PRO A 503 -3.61 25.05 -11.69
N ILE A 504 -4.14 23.89 -11.28
CA ILE A 504 -3.34 22.70 -11.01
C ILE A 504 -2.61 22.27 -12.28
N LYS A 505 -1.31 22.04 -12.17
CA LYS A 505 -0.44 21.64 -13.30
C LYS A 505 -0.04 20.17 -13.25
N HIS A 506 0.03 19.61 -12.05
CA HIS A 506 0.31 18.19 -11.82
C HIS A 506 -0.81 17.54 -11.02
N LEU A 507 -1.29 16.39 -11.49
CA LEU A 507 -2.19 15.51 -10.76
C LEU A 507 -1.42 14.25 -10.38
N ILE A 508 -1.31 14.00 -9.08
CA ILE A 508 -0.77 12.75 -8.56
C ILE A 508 -1.93 11.80 -8.28
N LEU A 509 -1.95 10.64 -8.94
CA LEU A 509 -2.83 9.53 -8.60
C LEU A 509 -2.09 8.56 -7.68
N LEU A 510 -2.69 8.21 -6.55
CA LEU A 510 -2.16 7.24 -5.60
C LEU A 510 -2.99 5.96 -5.63
N LEU A 511 -2.32 4.84 -5.92
CA LEU A 511 -2.89 3.48 -5.96
C LEU A 511 -2.03 2.57 -5.08
N GLY A 512 -2.66 1.60 -4.39
CA GLY A 512 -1.93 0.57 -3.64
C GLY A 512 -1.05 -0.27 -4.56
N ILE A 513 -1.63 -0.66 -5.70
CA ILE A 513 -1.01 -1.58 -6.66
C ILE A 513 -0.57 -0.83 -7.94
N PRO A 514 0.63 -1.10 -8.48
CA PRO A 514 1.10 -0.50 -9.73
C PRO A 514 0.20 -0.81 -10.92
N ILE A 515 -0.05 0.21 -11.74
CA ILE A 515 -0.95 0.10 -12.89
C ILE A 515 -0.22 -0.06 -14.22
N ALA A 516 0.99 0.49 -14.38
CA ALA A 516 1.87 0.27 -15.54
C ALA A 516 3.03 -0.66 -15.16
N TYR A 517 2.75 -1.96 -15.15
CA TYR A 517 3.68 -2.99 -14.69
C TYR A 517 3.66 -4.23 -15.61
N PRO A 518 4.74 -5.03 -15.71
CA PRO A 518 4.74 -6.23 -16.54
C PRO A 518 3.65 -7.21 -16.12
N ARG A 519 2.96 -7.79 -17.11
CA ARG A 519 1.90 -8.78 -16.83
C ARG A 519 2.50 -10.04 -16.25
N LEU A 520 2.01 -10.44 -15.08
CA LEU A 520 2.49 -11.63 -14.41
C LEU A 520 1.74 -12.91 -14.80
N THR A 521 0.67 -12.84 -15.61
CA THR A 521 -0.29 -13.96 -15.88
C THR A 521 0.35 -15.25 -16.44
N TRP A 522 1.63 -15.21 -16.77
CA TRP A 522 2.44 -16.35 -17.21
C TRP A 522 3.22 -17.03 -16.08
N LEU A 523 3.51 -16.33 -14.97
CA LEU A 523 4.08 -16.91 -13.74
C LEU A 523 3.15 -17.99 -13.20
N GLU A 524 1.83 -17.79 -13.26
CA GLU A 524 0.81 -18.82 -13.07
C GLU A 524 1.13 -20.12 -13.83
N ASN A 525 1.46 -20.03 -15.11
CA ASN A 525 1.75 -21.21 -15.94
C ASN A 525 3.11 -21.84 -15.60
N ILE A 526 4.10 -21.03 -15.22
CA ILE A 526 5.42 -21.53 -14.77
C ILE A 526 5.29 -22.24 -13.43
N PHE A 527 4.55 -21.66 -12.48
CA PHE A 527 4.39 -22.21 -11.14
C PHE A 527 3.38 -23.36 -11.05
N ARG A 528 2.47 -23.47 -12.03
CA ARG A 528 1.63 -24.65 -12.27
C ARG A 528 2.33 -25.71 -13.12
N SER A 529 3.55 -25.47 -13.61
CA SER A 529 4.31 -26.43 -14.41
C SER A 529 4.65 -27.71 -13.61
N PRO A 530 4.58 -28.90 -14.21
CA PRO A 530 4.97 -30.17 -13.57
C PRO A 530 6.40 -30.17 -12.99
N VAL A 531 7.29 -29.33 -13.53
CA VAL A 531 8.68 -29.17 -13.07
C VAL A 531 8.78 -28.55 -11.67
N MET A 532 7.76 -27.79 -11.24
CA MET A 532 7.68 -27.26 -9.86
C MET A 532 7.18 -28.31 -8.86
N GLY A 533 6.65 -29.44 -9.32
CA GLY A 533 6.17 -30.53 -8.47
C GLY A 533 7.22 -31.03 -7.46
N PRO A 534 8.43 -31.41 -7.89
CA PRO A 534 9.51 -31.82 -7.00
C PRO A 534 9.90 -30.75 -5.96
N ILE A 535 9.94 -29.47 -6.35
CA ILE A 535 10.29 -28.34 -5.47
C ILE A 535 9.19 -28.10 -4.42
N LYS A 536 7.92 -28.14 -4.82
CA LYS A 536 6.77 -28.07 -3.91
C LYS A 536 6.76 -29.23 -2.91
N ILE A 537 7.08 -30.45 -3.37
CA ILE A 537 7.18 -31.64 -2.53
C ILE A 537 8.34 -31.50 -1.54
N LEU A 538 9.51 -31.01 -1.97
CA LEU A 538 10.68 -30.83 -1.12
C LEU A 538 10.42 -29.76 -0.04
N ASN A 539 9.77 -28.65 -0.41
CA ASN A 539 9.40 -27.61 0.55
C ASN A 539 8.38 -28.13 1.58
N ARG A 540 7.33 -28.80 1.13
CA ARG A 540 6.29 -29.38 1.99
C ARG A 540 6.83 -30.47 2.93
N ARG A 541 7.89 -31.18 2.54
CA ARG A 541 8.43 -32.33 3.28
C ARG A 541 9.61 -32.00 4.19
N PHE A 542 10.36 -30.94 3.89
CA PHE A 542 11.60 -30.60 4.61
C PHE A 542 11.64 -29.18 5.18
N GLY A 543 10.62 -28.34 4.96
CA GLY A 543 10.57 -26.98 5.53
C GLY A 543 11.66 -26.02 5.01
N LEU A 544 12.36 -26.39 3.95
CA LEU A 544 13.54 -25.69 3.42
C LEU A 544 13.22 -24.44 2.56
N GLY A 545 11.96 -23.98 2.52
CA GLY A 545 11.52 -22.85 1.70
C GLY A 545 10.34 -22.07 2.30
N GLY A 546 10.31 -21.93 3.63
CA GLY A 546 9.23 -21.27 4.40
C GLY A 546 9.02 -19.77 4.18
N SER A 547 9.58 -19.17 3.13
CA SER A 547 9.50 -17.73 2.82
C SER A 547 8.98 -17.45 1.40
N LEU A 548 8.46 -18.45 0.68
CA LEU A 548 8.05 -18.30 -0.73
C LEU A 548 6.64 -18.85 -1.03
N PHE A 549 5.89 -19.36 -0.05
CA PHE A 549 4.61 -20.03 -0.32
C PHE A 549 3.53 -19.64 0.68
N ASN A 550 2.37 -19.23 0.16
CA ASN A 550 1.23 -18.83 0.94
C ASN A 550 0.55 -20.06 1.56
N GLN A 551 0.18 -19.96 2.84
CA GLN A 551 -0.31 -21.12 3.61
C GLN A 551 -1.80 -21.44 3.36
N PHE A 552 -2.54 -20.57 2.64
CA PHE A 552 -3.98 -20.73 2.42
C PHE A 552 -4.35 -21.73 1.33
N ASP A 553 -3.52 -21.85 0.29
CA ASP A 553 -3.74 -22.76 -0.86
C ASP A 553 -2.45 -23.44 -1.39
N GLY A 554 -1.26 -23.08 -0.86
CA GLY A 554 0.03 -23.58 -1.33
C GLY A 554 0.52 -22.93 -2.64
N SER A 555 -0.03 -21.76 -3.00
CA SER A 555 0.51 -20.85 -4.01
C SER A 555 1.80 -20.18 -3.50
N ILE A 556 2.48 -19.46 -4.38
CA ILE A 556 3.66 -18.65 -4.06
C ILE A 556 3.11 -17.26 -3.76
N ASP A 557 3.63 -16.51 -2.78
CA ASP A 557 3.09 -15.17 -2.45
C ASP A 557 2.91 -14.30 -3.72
N LEU A 558 3.87 -14.38 -4.66
CA LEU A 558 3.83 -13.76 -6.00
C LEU A 558 2.66 -14.18 -6.94
N LEU A 559 1.94 -15.26 -6.63
CA LEU A 559 0.78 -15.75 -7.39
C LEU A 559 -0.54 -15.13 -6.93
N ASP A 560 -0.64 -14.70 -5.67
CA ASP A 560 -1.81 -14.01 -5.16
C ASP A 560 -1.78 -12.55 -5.64
N ASP A 561 -0.63 -11.87 -5.56
CA ASP A 561 -0.34 -10.55 -6.19
C ASP A 561 -0.78 -10.48 -7.67
N LEU A 562 -0.71 -11.61 -8.37
CA LEU A 562 -0.99 -11.70 -9.78
C LEU A 562 -2.49 -11.57 -10.11
N ASP A 563 -3.40 -12.13 -9.30
CA ASP A 563 -4.84 -11.90 -9.47
C ASP A 563 -5.24 -10.50 -8.93
N ASP A 564 -4.44 -9.91 -8.03
CA ASP A 564 -4.61 -8.57 -7.46
C ASP A 564 -4.24 -7.43 -8.42
N HIS A 565 -3.30 -7.67 -9.33
CA HIS A 565 -2.83 -6.62 -10.21
C HIS A 565 -3.93 -6.08 -11.14
N TYR A 566 -3.95 -4.75 -11.34
CA TYR A 566 -4.76 -4.11 -12.39
C TYR A 566 -4.51 -4.72 -13.79
N THR A 567 -3.35 -5.34 -13.99
CA THR A 567 -2.96 -5.99 -15.25
C THR A 567 -3.54 -7.40 -15.43
N ALA A 568 -4.13 -7.98 -14.37
CA ALA A 568 -4.83 -9.25 -14.38
C ALA A 568 -6.02 -9.23 -15.35
N ARG A 569 -6.37 -10.40 -15.88
CA ARG A 569 -7.38 -10.51 -16.96
C ARG A 569 -8.74 -9.93 -16.55
N THR A 570 -9.14 -10.11 -15.30
CA THR A 570 -10.40 -9.64 -14.72
C THR A 570 -10.46 -8.11 -14.65
N HIS A 571 -9.37 -7.46 -14.26
CA HIS A 571 -9.34 -6.00 -14.04
C HIS A 571 -8.97 -5.17 -15.28
N LYS A 572 -8.58 -5.81 -16.41
CA LYS A 572 -8.18 -5.09 -17.64
C LYS A 572 -9.21 -4.11 -18.19
N LYS A 573 -10.51 -4.38 -18.01
CA LYS A 573 -11.58 -3.48 -18.47
C LYS A 573 -11.60 -2.23 -17.60
N GLU A 574 -11.73 -2.41 -16.30
CA GLU A 574 -11.74 -1.35 -15.29
C GLU A 574 -10.47 -0.49 -15.35
N ARG A 575 -9.29 -1.13 -15.41
CA ARG A 575 -7.99 -0.46 -15.63
C ARG A 575 -8.02 0.46 -16.85
N ARG A 576 -8.57 -0.02 -17.98
CA ARG A 576 -8.64 0.75 -19.22
C ARG A 576 -9.57 1.94 -19.06
N GLU A 577 -10.72 1.76 -18.44
CA GLU A 577 -11.70 2.82 -18.20
C GLU A 577 -11.11 3.91 -17.30
N LEU A 578 -10.46 3.54 -16.19
CA LEU A 578 -9.76 4.45 -15.30
C LEU A 578 -8.70 5.29 -16.05
N MET A 579 -7.83 4.63 -16.82
CA MET A 579 -6.77 5.32 -17.59
C MET A 579 -7.33 6.23 -18.68
N VAL A 580 -8.36 5.79 -19.40
CA VAL A 580 -9.00 6.62 -20.43
C VAL A 580 -9.70 7.83 -19.83
N GLU A 581 -10.35 7.71 -18.66
CA GLU A 581 -10.94 8.85 -17.98
C GLU A 581 -9.89 9.84 -17.49
N LEU A 582 -8.75 9.37 -16.93
CA LEU A 582 -7.64 10.26 -16.59
C LEU A 582 -7.06 10.97 -17.81
N GLN A 583 -6.95 10.29 -18.96
CA GLN A 583 -6.48 10.91 -20.20
C GLN A 583 -7.43 12.04 -20.65
N LYS A 584 -8.74 11.84 -20.51
CA LYS A 584 -9.74 12.89 -20.79
C LYS A 584 -9.56 14.07 -19.84
N VAL A 585 -9.44 13.83 -18.54
CA VAL A 585 -9.21 14.90 -17.55
C VAL A 585 -7.91 15.66 -17.82
N ALA A 586 -6.82 14.94 -18.16
CA ALA A 586 -5.54 15.54 -18.52
C ALA A 586 -5.69 16.51 -19.70
N ALA A 587 -6.38 16.08 -20.76
CA ALA A 587 -6.66 16.93 -21.93
C ALA A 587 -7.60 18.10 -21.62
N GLU A 588 -8.64 17.87 -20.82
CA GLU A 588 -9.67 18.85 -20.46
C GLU A 588 -9.12 20.01 -19.63
N PHE A 589 -8.24 19.71 -18.66
CA PHE A 589 -7.72 20.70 -17.71
C PHE A 589 -6.25 21.07 -17.93
N ASN A 590 -5.63 20.52 -18.97
CA ASN A 590 -4.21 20.70 -19.27
C ASN A 590 -3.30 20.38 -18.07
N VAL A 591 -3.54 19.21 -17.46
CA VAL A 591 -2.84 18.73 -16.25
C VAL A 591 -2.02 17.47 -16.56
N ARG A 592 -0.77 17.43 -16.10
CA ARG A 592 0.09 16.24 -16.23
C ARG A 592 -0.22 15.25 -15.12
N VAL A 593 -0.51 14.00 -15.48
CA VAL A 593 -0.77 12.92 -14.50
C VAL A 593 0.52 12.15 -14.19
N THR A 594 0.83 12.00 -12.91
CA THR A 594 1.85 11.09 -12.37
C THR A 594 1.17 10.11 -11.41
N ILE A 595 1.50 8.83 -11.49
CA ILE A 595 0.87 7.76 -10.72
C ILE A 595 1.89 7.18 -9.74
N LEU A 596 1.51 7.01 -8.49
CA LEU A 596 2.30 6.36 -7.44
C LEU A 596 1.70 4.97 -7.17
N GLY A 597 2.54 3.94 -7.13
CA GLY A 597 2.14 2.55 -6.88
C GLY A 597 3.09 1.83 -5.94
N GLY A 598 2.54 0.97 -5.09
CA GLY A 598 3.22 0.20 -4.03
C GLY A 598 3.24 -1.31 -4.27
N ASP A 599 2.98 -2.09 -3.20
CA ASP A 599 2.69 -3.55 -3.18
C ASP A 599 3.85 -4.50 -3.59
N VAL A 600 4.45 -4.31 -4.76
CA VAL A 600 5.29 -5.34 -5.44
C VAL A 600 6.72 -5.56 -4.91
N HIS A 601 7.09 -4.93 -3.79
CA HIS A 601 8.43 -4.89 -3.15
C HIS A 601 9.62 -4.62 -4.10
N LEU A 602 9.35 -3.99 -5.26
CA LEU A 602 10.33 -3.71 -6.32
C LEU A 602 10.27 -2.24 -6.74
N ALA A 603 11.43 -1.61 -6.99
CA ALA A 603 11.47 -0.31 -7.65
C ALA A 603 11.39 -0.45 -9.18
N ALA A 604 10.53 0.34 -9.81
CA ALA A 604 10.39 0.42 -11.26
C ALA A 604 9.78 1.76 -11.69
N LEU A 605 9.84 2.06 -12.98
CA LEU A 605 9.14 3.21 -13.56
C LEU A 605 8.37 2.79 -14.81
N GLY A 606 7.05 2.69 -14.68
CA GLY A 606 6.15 2.48 -15.80
C GLY A 606 5.79 3.78 -16.50
N ARG A 607 5.36 3.69 -17.76
CA ARG A 607 4.82 4.84 -18.49
C ARG A 607 3.73 4.42 -19.48
N PHE A 608 2.68 5.22 -19.56
CA PHE A 608 1.75 5.27 -20.68
C PHE A 608 2.15 6.41 -21.61
N TYR A 609 1.89 6.27 -22.90
CA TYR A 609 2.17 7.30 -23.90
C TYR A 609 1.38 7.04 -25.18
N SER A 610 1.16 8.08 -25.98
CA SER A 610 0.60 7.96 -27.32
C SER A 610 1.47 7.05 -28.17
N ASN A 611 0.84 6.16 -28.94
CA ASN A 611 1.54 5.27 -29.85
C ASN A 611 2.51 6.08 -30.74
N PRO A 612 3.81 5.72 -30.84
CA PRO A 612 4.80 6.55 -31.54
C PRO A 612 4.47 6.88 -33.01
N HIS A 613 3.64 6.07 -33.68
CA HIS A 613 3.17 6.35 -35.03
C HIS A 613 2.30 7.61 -35.12
N LEU A 614 1.68 8.04 -34.02
CA LEU A 614 0.89 9.27 -33.93
C LEU A 614 1.77 10.53 -33.87
N LYS A 615 3.09 10.39 -33.63
CA LYS A 615 4.06 11.50 -33.61
C LYS A 615 3.64 12.65 -32.68
N VAL A 616 3.11 12.30 -31.51
CA VAL A 616 2.74 13.26 -30.46
C VAL A 616 3.93 13.43 -29.51
N PRO A 617 4.51 14.65 -29.37
CA PRO A 617 5.51 14.94 -28.35
C PRO A 617 4.93 14.76 -26.95
N ALA A 618 5.71 14.26 -26.00
CA ALA A 618 5.23 13.97 -24.65
C ALA A 618 4.65 15.21 -23.95
N GLU A 619 5.23 16.39 -24.20
CA GLU A 619 4.79 17.69 -23.69
C GLU A 619 3.36 18.05 -24.12
N GLU A 620 2.90 17.58 -25.28
CA GLU A 620 1.53 17.79 -25.76
C GLU A 620 0.64 16.55 -25.59
N ASP A 621 1.22 15.45 -25.10
CA ASP A 621 0.56 14.16 -25.01
C ASP A 621 -0.17 13.98 -23.68
N HIS A 622 -1.48 14.20 -23.69
CA HIS A 622 -2.37 13.89 -22.55
C HIS A 622 -2.37 12.40 -22.14
N ARG A 623 -1.80 11.51 -22.96
CA ARG A 623 -1.65 10.07 -22.65
C ARG A 623 -0.31 9.73 -22.01
N TYR A 624 0.65 10.66 -22.04
CA TYR A 624 1.92 10.50 -21.35
C TYR A 624 1.70 10.60 -19.83
N MET A 625 1.83 9.47 -19.14
CA MET A 625 1.65 9.35 -17.69
C MET A 625 2.72 8.42 -17.14
N VAL A 626 3.47 8.87 -16.14
CA VAL A 626 4.48 8.06 -15.47
C VAL A 626 3.86 7.35 -14.28
N ASN A 627 4.17 6.07 -14.08
CA ASN A 627 3.87 5.33 -12.87
C ASN A 627 5.17 5.05 -12.11
N VAL A 628 5.41 5.84 -11.05
CA VAL A 628 6.50 5.64 -10.11
C VAL A 628 6.14 4.48 -9.21
N VAL A 629 6.88 3.38 -9.32
CA VAL A 629 6.72 2.21 -8.46
C VAL A 629 7.83 2.23 -7.42
N SER A 630 7.46 2.52 -6.17
CA SER A 630 8.40 2.62 -5.06
C SER A 630 7.94 1.74 -3.91
N SER A 631 8.35 0.48 -3.96
CA SER A 631 8.04 -0.55 -2.99
C SER A 631 9.27 -1.45 -2.83
N ALA A 632 9.67 -1.95 -1.66
CA ALA A 632 9.19 -1.61 -0.32
C ALA A 632 10.17 -0.66 0.38
N ILE A 633 9.72 0.20 1.30
CA ILE A 633 10.64 0.98 2.15
C ILE A 633 11.28 0.13 3.25
N VAL A 634 10.58 -0.90 3.74
CA VAL A 634 11.04 -1.75 4.85
C VAL A 634 11.19 -3.21 4.45
N ASN A 635 10.19 -3.77 3.76
CA ASN A 635 10.14 -5.20 3.50
C ASN A 635 11.30 -5.70 2.63
N LYS A 636 11.56 -7.00 2.66
CA LYS A 636 12.54 -7.63 1.77
C LYS A 636 12.07 -7.51 0.31
N PRO A 637 12.96 -7.21 -0.65
CA PRO A 637 12.64 -7.22 -2.07
C PRO A 637 12.39 -8.65 -2.58
N PRO A 638 11.76 -8.80 -3.76
CA PRO A 638 11.62 -10.10 -4.39
C PRO A 638 12.99 -10.66 -4.81
N PRO A 639 13.12 -11.99 -4.99
CA PRO A 639 14.37 -12.59 -5.43
C PRO A 639 14.87 -11.99 -6.75
N THR A 640 16.17 -11.76 -6.87
CA THR A 640 16.84 -11.19 -8.07
C THR A 640 16.42 -11.89 -9.38
N ALA A 641 16.20 -13.21 -9.34
CA ALA A 641 15.75 -13.97 -10.51
C ALA A 641 14.37 -13.50 -11.02
N VAL A 642 13.46 -13.13 -10.12
CA VAL A 642 12.12 -12.60 -10.45
C VAL A 642 12.26 -11.22 -11.09
N ALA A 643 13.07 -10.32 -10.52
CA ALA A 643 13.33 -8.99 -11.10
C ALA A 643 13.92 -9.09 -12.51
N ASN A 644 14.94 -9.92 -12.71
CA ASN A 644 15.52 -10.14 -14.04
C ASN A 644 14.51 -10.74 -15.03
N LEU A 645 13.61 -11.60 -14.55
CA LEU A 645 12.55 -12.18 -15.37
C LEU A 645 11.51 -11.13 -15.80
N LEU A 646 11.12 -10.24 -14.88
CA LEU A 646 10.26 -9.10 -15.15
C LEU A 646 10.87 -8.18 -16.21
N ALA A 647 12.14 -7.84 -16.06
CA ALA A 647 12.86 -7.00 -17.01
C ALA A 647 12.93 -7.61 -18.41
N ARG A 648 13.19 -8.93 -18.53
CA ARG A 648 13.14 -9.65 -19.83
C ARG A 648 11.76 -9.64 -20.48
N ARG A 649 10.71 -9.37 -19.70
CA ARG A 649 9.32 -9.26 -20.17
C ARG A 649 8.86 -7.82 -20.29
N ASN A 650 9.75 -6.83 -20.13
CA ASN A 650 9.46 -5.46 -20.51
C ASN A 650 9.24 -5.40 -22.03
N LYS A 651 7.98 -5.48 -22.44
CA LYS A 651 7.54 -5.39 -23.83
C LYS A 651 6.59 -4.21 -23.93
N ILE A 652 6.59 -3.54 -25.08
CA ILE A 652 5.55 -2.58 -25.42
C ILE A 652 4.20 -3.31 -25.42
N HIS A 653 3.30 -2.78 -24.62
CA HIS A 653 1.92 -3.23 -24.52
C HIS A 653 0.99 -2.14 -25.00
N HIS A 654 -0.16 -2.52 -25.53
CA HIS A 654 -1.15 -1.58 -26.04
C HIS A 654 -2.33 -1.55 -25.08
N LEU A 655 -2.49 -0.45 -24.35
CA LEU A 655 -3.69 -0.22 -23.53
C LEU A 655 -4.91 -0.15 -24.45
N ASN A 656 -4.81 0.60 -25.56
CA ASN A 656 -5.82 0.70 -26.62
C ASN A 656 -5.13 0.98 -27.97
N ALA A 657 -5.88 1.33 -29.02
CA ALA A 657 -5.31 1.57 -30.36
C ALA A 657 -4.32 2.75 -30.42
N LYS A 658 -4.42 3.69 -29.46
CA LYS A 658 -3.68 4.96 -29.45
C LYS A 658 -2.72 5.11 -28.28
N THR A 659 -2.79 4.23 -27.29
CA THR A 659 -2.00 4.29 -26.05
C THR A 659 -1.17 3.04 -25.90
N ASP A 660 0.14 3.23 -25.81
CA ASP A 660 1.12 2.21 -25.50
C ASP A 660 1.57 2.35 -24.02
N GLU A 661 2.11 1.27 -23.47
CA GLU A 661 2.67 1.21 -22.12
C GLU A 661 3.95 0.37 -22.10
N THR A 662 4.92 0.75 -21.28
CA THR A 662 6.21 0.04 -21.11
C THR A 662 6.86 0.44 -19.77
N LEU A 663 7.91 -0.26 -19.35
CA LEU A 663 8.83 0.24 -18.32
C LEU A 663 9.97 1.04 -18.95
N LEU A 664 10.39 2.11 -18.28
CA LEU A 664 11.60 2.87 -18.61
C LEU A 664 12.84 2.17 -18.04
N ASP A 665 13.93 2.19 -18.81
CA ASP A 665 15.25 1.80 -18.34
C ASP A 665 15.85 2.91 -17.43
N LEU A 666 15.32 3.03 -16.22
CA LEU A 666 15.72 4.03 -15.23
C LEU A 666 17.04 3.69 -14.52
N PHE A 667 17.35 2.41 -14.33
CA PHE A 667 18.49 1.95 -13.53
C PHE A 667 19.71 1.74 -14.42
N ASN A 668 20.45 2.82 -14.65
CA ASN A 668 21.67 2.82 -15.47
C ASN A 668 22.85 2.06 -14.82
N LYS A 669 22.79 1.81 -13.50
CA LYS A 669 23.69 0.93 -12.74
C LYS A 669 22.97 0.40 -11.50
N ASP A 670 23.49 -0.66 -10.90
CA ASP A 670 23.08 -1.08 -9.55
C ASP A 670 23.57 -0.07 -8.48
N PRO A 671 22.93 0.00 -7.30
CA PRO A 671 23.22 1.04 -6.31
C PRO A 671 24.60 0.84 -5.66
N GLY A 672 25.35 1.93 -5.48
CA GLY A 672 26.73 1.89 -4.99
C GLY A 672 27.66 1.15 -5.96
N ASP A 673 28.42 0.18 -5.43
CA ASP A 673 29.33 -0.71 -6.17
C ASP A 673 28.80 -2.17 -6.20
N SER A 674 27.50 -2.36 -5.98
CA SER A 674 26.88 -3.68 -5.91
C SER A 674 26.58 -4.27 -7.31
N ASN A 675 26.39 -5.59 -7.37
CA ASN A 675 25.87 -6.32 -8.54
C ASN A 675 24.61 -7.07 -8.10
N LYS A 676 23.49 -6.35 -7.96
CA LYS A 676 22.18 -6.85 -7.52
C LYS A 676 21.37 -7.45 -8.65
N THR A 677 21.57 -7.01 -9.89
CA THR A 677 20.80 -7.44 -11.05
C THR A 677 21.70 -7.97 -12.17
N ALA A 678 21.09 -8.61 -13.18
CA ALA A 678 21.85 -9.03 -14.36
C ALA A 678 22.08 -7.83 -15.30
N ASN A 679 23.20 -7.81 -16.04
CA ASN A 679 23.59 -6.70 -16.94
C ASN A 679 22.57 -6.22 -17.98
N HIS A 680 21.46 -6.92 -18.18
CA HIS A 680 20.39 -6.55 -19.12
C HIS A 680 19.16 -5.97 -18.42
N ASN A 681 19.13 -5.94 -17.09
CA ASN A 681 18.03 -5.43 -16.31
C ASN A 681 18.32 -3.96 -15.95
N HIS A 682 17.64 -3.06 -16.66
CA HIS A 682 17.73 -1.63 -16.41
C HIS A 682 16.41 -0.99 -16.00
N CYS A 683 15.33 -1.77 -15.92
CA CYS A 683 13.98 -1.25 -15.66
C CYS A 683 13.37 -1.71 -14.33
N THR A 684 14.03 -2.61 -13.60
CA THR A 684 13.58 -3.07 -12.29
C THR A 684 14.75 -3.18 -11.31
N MET A 685 14.49 -2.88 -10.03
CA MET A 685 15.51 -2.91 -8.99
C MET A 685 15.01 -3.60 -7.72
N PRO A 686 15.46 -4.83 -7.41
CA PRO A 686 15.07 -5.61 -6.23
C PRO A 686 15.85 -5.14 -5.00
N SER A 687 15.51 -3.96 -4.51
CA SER A 687 16.11 -3.39 -3.31
C SER A 687 15.13 -2.44 -2.63
N ARG A 688 15.23 -2.30 -1.31
CA ARG A 688 14.37 -1.38 -0.55
C ARG A 688 14.52 0.05 -1.07
N ASN A 689 13.45 0.82 -1.08
CA ASN A 689 13.45 2.15 -1.68
C ASN A 689 12.30 3.05 -1.19
N PHE A 690 12.43 4.35 -1.47
CA PHE A 690 11.36 5.35 -1.36
C PHE A 690 11.55 6.42 -2.45
N ALA A 691 10.49 7.15 -2.80
CA ALA A 691 10.58 8.20 -3.81
C ALA A 691 10.55 9.61 -3.22
N SER A 692 11.24 10.54 -3.86
CA SER A 692 11.20 11.98 -3.61
C SER A 692 10.69 12.68 -4.86
N ILE A 693 9.70 13.56 -4.69
CA ILE A 693 8.99 14.21 -5.79
C ILE A 693 8.87 15.70 -5.47
N THR A 694 9.38 16.55 -6.36
CA THR A 694 9.40 18.01 -6.16
C THR A 694 9.14 18.73 -7.47
N GLU A 695 8.26 19.73 -7.44
CA GLU A 695 8.09 20.65 -8.56
C GLU A 695 9.35 21.52 -8.72
N ASN A 696 9.83 21.64 -9.96
CA ASN A 696 10.77 22.68 -10.36
C ASN A 696 10.03 24.02 -10.38
N SER A 697 9.88 24.64 -9.21
CA SER A 697 9.00 25.79 -9.00
C SER A 697 9.28 26.92 -10.00
N PRO A 698 8.26 27.48 -10.68
CA PRO A 698 8.43 28.64 -11.54
C PRO A 698 8.91 29.90 -10.80
N ASN A 699 8.91 29.90 -9.47
CA ASN A 699 9.43 31.01 -8.66
C ASN A 699 10.91 30.83 -8.28
N ASN A 700 11.52 29.69 -8.62
CA ASN A 700 12.97 29.52 -8.46
C ASN A 700 13.71 30.56 -9.31
N PRO A 701 14.88 31.05 -8.86
CA PRO A 701 15.68 31.97 -9.66
C PRO A 701 16.02 31.34 -11.00
N ASP A 702 16.08 32.16 -12.06
CA ASP A 702 16.59 31.74 -13.36
C ASP A 702 17.97 31.12 -13.15
N VAL A 703 18.04 29.81 -13.33
CA VAL A 703 19.31 29.13 -13.48
C VAL A 703 19.77 29.53 -14.87
N SER A 704 20.49 30.65 -14.98
CA SER A 704 21.14 31.08 -16.22
C SER A 704 21.74 29.84 -16.86
N ASN A 705 21.26 29.44 -18.05
CA ASN A 705 21.62 28.21 -18.75
C ASN A 705 23.14 27.97 -18.69
N GLY A 706 23.59 27.29 -17.65
CA GLY A 706 24.97 27.02 -17.32
C GLY A 706 25.31 25.60 -17.69
N SER A 707 24.74 25.11 -18.79
CA SER A 707 25.28 23.96 -19.51
C SER A 707 25.92 24.48 -20.80
N VAL A 708 26.95 25.30 -20.66
CA VAL A 708 28.05 25.23 -21.63
C VAL A 708 28.68 23.87 -21.35
N ASN A 709 28.32 22.87 -22.16
CA ASN A 709 29.14 21.68 -22.29
C ASN A 709 30.58 22.16 -22.53
N GLU A 710 31.57 21.63 -21.81
CA GLU A 710 33.01 21.84 -22.06
C GLU A 710 33.47 21.39 -23.46
N ASN A 711 32.55 21.14 -24.40
CA ASN A 711 32.82 20.79 -25.80
C ASN A 711 31.95 21.56 -26.82
N GLY A 712 31.46 22.77 -26.50
CA GLY A 712 31.04 23.75 -27.51
C GLY A 712 30.00 23.27 -28.55
N THR A 713 29.22 22.25 -28.21
CA THR A 713 28.12 21.76 -29.04
C THR A 713 26.84 22.20 -28.34
N GLU A 714 26.17 23.20 -28.92
CA GLU A 714 24.75 23.42 -28.67
C GLU A 714 24.07 22.05 -28.69
N ALA A 715 23.30 21.73 -27.65
CA ALA A 715 22.53 20.50 -27.63
C ALA A 715 21.59 20.56 -28.84
N SER A 716 21.97 19.84 -29.90
CA SER A 716 21.17 19.66 -31.11
C SER A 716 19.72 19.40 -30.67
N GLU A 717 18.76 20.08 -31.28
CA GLU A 717 17.33 19.79 -31.11
C GLU A 717 17.10 18.28 -31.31
N GLN A 718 17.12 17.51 -30.22
CA GLN A 718 16.87 16.08 -30.28
C GLN A 718 15.39 15.93 -30.57
N THR A 719 15.06 15.71 -31.84
CA THR A 719 13.70 15.34 -32.22
C THR A 719 13.39 13.94 -31.67
N PHE A 720 12.53 13.88 -30.65
CA PHE A 720 12.02 12.64 -30.06
C PHE A 720 10.90 11.98 -30.89
N VAL A 721 10.61 12.52 -32.07
CA VAL A 721 9.52 12.09 -32.94
C VAL A 721 9.89 10.81 -33.69
N GLY A 722 9.15 9.72 -33.41
CA GLY A 722 9.31 8.43 -34.11
C GLY A 722 10.20 7.41 -33.38
N ASN A 723 10.46 7.60 -32.09
CA ASN A 723 11.19 6.63 -31.27
C ASN A 723 10.37 5.36 -30.98
N ASP A 724 11.05 4.20 -30.93
CA ASP A 724 10.42 3.01 -30.37
C ASP A 724 10.07 3.25 -28.90
N GLY A 725 9.00 2.65 -28.40
CA GLY A 725 8.52 2.89 -27.05
C GLY A 725 9.50 2.54 -25.93
N HIS A 726 10.66 1.93 -26.21
CA HIS A 726 11.69 1.67 -25.21
C HIS A 726 12.73 2.80 -25.12
N LYS A 727 12.87 3.63 -26.14
CA LYS A 727 13.77 4.79 -26.14
C LYS A 727 13.23 5.96 -25.32
N VAL A 728 14.09 6.96 -25.14
CA VAL A 728 13.76 8.27 -24.57
C VAL A 728 12.64 8.94 -25.38
N LEU A 729 11.58 9.37 -24.71
CA LEU A 729 10.40 10.00 -25.33
C LEU A 729 10.42 11.53 -25.26
N HIS A 730 11.19 12.12 -24.33
CA HIS A 730 11.33 13.57 -24.18
C HIS A 730 12.59 13.96 -23.41
N LYS A 731 12.89 15.27 -23.34
CA LYS A 731 14.10 15.81 -22.72
C LYS A 731 14.30 15.38 -21.26
N GLY A 732 13.23 15.38 -20.47
CA GLY A 732 13.26 14.95 -19.06
C GLY A 732 13.56 13.47 -18.80
N GLU A 733 13.65 12.62 -19.83
CA GLU A 733 14.13 11.23 -19.73
C GLU A 733 15.59 11.06 -20.19
N VAL A 734 16.20 12.10 -20.79
CA VAL A 734 17.59 12.05 -21.24
C VAL A 734 18.49 11.88 -20.03
N HIS A 735 19.33 10.83 -20.05
CA HIS A 735 20.17 10.44 -18.91
C HIS A 735 19.40 10.06 -17.63
N ALA A 736 18.14 9.60 -17.76
CA ALA A 736 17.40 9.01 -16.65
C ALA A 736 18.25 7.97 -15.89
N GLY A 737 18.22 8.04 -14.57
CA GLY A 737 19.07 7.26 -13.67
C GLY A 737 19.97 8.14 -12.79
N THR A 738 21.13 7.61 -12.41
CA THR A 738 22.02 8.24 -11.40
C THR A 738 22.68 9.54 -11.84
N THR A 739 22.79 9.76 -13.16
CA THR A 739 23.41 10.98 -13.72
C THR A 739 22.38 12.08 -14.03
N HIS A 740 21.10 11.82 -13.81
CA HIS A 740 20.03 12.78 -14.09
C HIS A 740 20.06 13.93 -13.07
N LYS A 741 19.67 15.15 -13.46
CA LYS A 741 19.61 16.31 -12.53
C LYS A 741 18.72 16.05 -11.31
N ALA A 742 17.65 15.28 -11.49
CA ALA A 742 16.72 14.92 -10.43
C ALA A 742 17.33 13.92 -9.42
N ALA A 743 18.43 13.25 -9.78
CA ALA A 743 19.15 12.29 -8.94
C ALA A 743 20.26 12.94 -8.09
N SER A 744 20.17 14.24 -7.84
CA SER A 744 21.18 15.00 -7.09
C SER A 744 20.50 15.89 -6.05
N ARG A 745 21.05 15.88 -4.83
CA ARG A 745 20.54 16.71 -3.73
C ARG A 745 20.67 18.21 -4.01
N GLN A 746 21.65 18.58 -4.83
CA GLN A 746 21.94 19.97 -5.17
C GLN A 746 21.00 20.51 -6.25
N THR A 747 20.48 19.65 -7.14
CA THR A 747 19.75 20.08 -8.34
C THR A 747 18.29 19.63 -8.39
N HIS A 748 17.88 18.62 -7.62
CA HIS A 748 16.49 18.15 -7.56
C HIS A 748 15.53 19.28 -7.16
N GLY A 749 14.53 19.55 -8.00
CA GLY A 749 13.52 20.59 -7.73
C GLY A 749 14.04 22.02 -7.79
N ARG A 750 15.23 22.26 -8.36
CA ARG A 750 15.88 23.58 -8.44
C ARG A 750 15.74 24.28 -9.78
N SER A 751 15.22 23.62 -10.81
CA SER A 751 14.87 24.29 -12.08
C SER A 751 13.63 25.17 -11.89
N ASN A 752 13.29 25.98 -12.89
CA ASN A 752 12.18 26.94 -12.80
C ASN A 752 11.13 26.80 -13.93
N ASP A 753 11.04 25.62 -14.53
CA ASP A 753 10.19 25.36 -15.70
C ASP A 753 8.82 24.76 -15.34
N GLY A 754 8.50 24.62 -14.05
CA GLY A 754 7.26 24.02 -13.54
C GLY A 754 7.16 22.50 -13.74
N THR A 755 8.21 21.84 -14.25
CA THR A 755 8.23 20.38 -14.42
C THR A 755 8.33 19.66 -13.07
N LEU A 756 8.13 18.34 -13.05
CA LEU A 756 8.17 17.56 -11.81
C LEU A 756 9.41 16.67 -11.78
N ASP A 757 10.35 16.93 -10.86
CA ASP A 757 11.48 16.04 -10.62
C ASP A 757 11.02 14.84 -9.78
N VAL A 758 11.31 13.64 -10.27
CA VAL A 758 11.04 12.37 -9.59
C VAL A 758 12.37 11.66 -9.36
N CYS A 759 12.60 11.20 -8.14
CA CYS A 759 13.79 10.42 -7.78
C CYS A 759 13.39 9.21 -6.93
N ILE A 760 13.79 8.00 -7.35
CA ILE A 760 13.72 6.79 -6.51
C ILE A 760 15.05 6.64 -5.78
N ASN A 761 15.01 6.60 -4.46
CA ASN A 761 16.15 6.43 -3.57
C ASN A 761 16.25 4.94 -3.22
N VAL A 762 17.23 4.25 -3.80
CA VAL A 762 17.37 2.79 -3.71
C VAL A 762 18.47 2.43 -2.72
N GLU A 763 18.17 1.55 -1.78
CA GLU A 763 19.12 1.03 -0.81
C GLU A 763 20.41 0.49 -1.45
N ILE A 764 21.55 0.91 -0.91
CA ILE A 764 22.86 0.41 -1.32
C ILE A 764 23.13 -0.94 -0.66
N ASN A 765 23.02 -1.03 0.67
CA ASN A 765 23.37 -2.21 1.45
C ASN A 765 22.35 -2.48 2.56
N GLN A 766 21.71 -3.67 2.55
CA GLN A 766 20.73 -4.07 3.56
C GLN A 766 21.28 -4.20 4.98
N HIS A 767 22.59 -4.34 5.14
CA HIS A 767 23.27 -4.42 6.43
C HIS A 767 23.75 -3.05 6.93
N ASP A 768 23.54 -1.98 6.16
CA ASP A 768 23.84 -0.61 6.61
C ASP A 768 22.68 -0.09 7.46
N LYS A 769 22.89 -0.02 8.79
CA LYS A 769 21.90 0.54 9.73
C LYS A 769 21.57 2.01 9.45
N GLU A 770 22.47 2.74 8.76
CA GLU A 770 22.18 4.10 8.33
C GLU A 770 21.22 4.14 7.13
N GLY A 771 20.97 3.02 6.44
CA GLY A 771 20.02 2.93 5.32
C GLY A 771 20.40 3.83 4.14
N ARG A 772 21.68 3.97 3.80
CA ARG A 772 22.11 4.84 2.69
C ARG A 772 21.55 4.36 1.35
N THR A 773 21.15 5.32 0.53
CA THR A 773 20.54 5.07 -0.78
C THR A 773 21.30 5.73 -1.93
N GLU A 774 21.26 5.11 -3.11
CA GLU A 774 21.62 5.69 -4.41
C GLU A 774 20.38 6.35 -5.05
N MET A 775 20.56 7.50 -5.68
CA MET A 775 19.46 8.28 -6.28
C MET A 775 19.31 7.96 -7.78
N TYR A 776 18.09 7.70 -8.25
CA TYR A 776 17.77 7.48 -9.66
C TYR A 776 16.65 8.40 -10.11
N GLY A 777 16.92 9.31 -11.04
CA GLY A 777 16.03 10.42 -11.33
C GLY A 777 15.56 10.52 -12.78
N LEU A 778 14.44 11.21 -12.96
CA LEU A 778 13.93 11.75 -14.23
C LEU A 778 13.14 13.04 -13.95
N THR A 779 12.80 13.79 -15.00
CA THR A 779 11.89 14.94 -14.92
C THR A 779 10.65 14.69 -15.77
N VAL A 780 9.47 14.77 -15.18
CA VAL A 780 8.18 14.68 -15.88
C VAL A 780 7.79 16.06 -16.42
N PRO A 781 7.53 16.22 -17.73
CA PRO A 781 7.24 17.51 -18.32
C PRO A 781 5.82 17.98 -17.98
N LEU A 782 5.60 19.29 -18.03
CA LEU A 782 4.25 19.85 -18.04
C LEU A 782 3.45 19.34 -19.25
N LEU A 783 2.13 19.47 -19.17
CA LEU A 783 1.25 19.29 -20.32
C LEU A 783 0.94 20.66 -20.95
N ASP A 784 1.16 20.75 -22.26
CA ASP A 784 0.71 21.81 -23.16
C ASP A 784 -0.19 21.16 -24.22
N TYR A 785 -1.36 20.72 -23.78
CA TYR A 785 -2.28 19.97 -24.63
C TYR A 785 -2.78 20.84 -25.79
N LYS A 786 -2.47 20.38 -27.00
CA LYS A 786 -3.00 20.94 -28.24
C LYS A 786 -3.89 19.90 -28.90
N LYS A 787 -5.14 20.28 -29.17
CA LYS A 787 -6.06 19.41 -29.93
C LYS A 787 -5.48 19.21 -31.34
N ARG A 788 -5.22 17.96 -31.71
CA ARG A 788 -4.69 17.56 -33.01
C ARG A 788 -5.71 16.70 -33.76
N ASP A 789 -5.76 16.85 -35.07
CA ASP A 789 -6.46 15.91 -35.95
C ASP A 789 -5.59 14.64 -36.06
N GLU A 790 -5.90 13.64 -35.23
CA GLU A 790 -5.16 12.39 -35.22
C GLU A 790 -5.53 11.55 -36.45
N PRO A 791 -4.55 11.03 -37.22
CA PRO A 791 -4.83 10.14 -38.33
C PRO A 791 -5.57 8.89 -37.84
N ILE A 792 -6.59 8.46 -38.59
CA ILE A 792 -7.36 7.24 -38.32
C ILE A 792 -6.39 6.06 -38.35
N THR A 793 -6.17 5.44 -37.19
CA THR A 793 -5.34 4.24 -37.11
C THR A 793 -6.05 3.07 -37.80
N PRO A 794 -5.37 2.27 -38.65
CA PRO A 794 -5.99 1.18 -39.40
C PRO A 794 -6.63 0.06 -38.56
N ARG A 795 -6.48 0.09 -37.22
CA ARG A 795 -7.04 -0.89 -36.28
C ARG A 795 -8.51 -0.66 -35.90
N GLU A 796 -9.14 0.46 -36.29
CA GLU A 796 -10.56 0.70 -35.99
C GLU A 796 -11.53 -0.13 -36.84
N SER A 797 -11.07 -0.89 -37.84
CA SER A 797 -11.94 -1.57 -38.81
C SER A 797 -12.24 -3.06 -38.55
N VAL A 798 -11.83 -3.65 -37.41
CA VAL A 798 -12.14 -5.06 -37.12
C VAL A 798 -12.51 -5.28 -35.65
N THR A 799 -13.82 -5.23 -35.34
CA THR A 799 -14.56 -6.16 -34.46
C THR A 799 -15.96 -5.62 -34.11
N SER A 800 -16.81 -5.46 -35.12
CA SER A 800 -18.26 -5.68 -34.96
C SER A 800 -18.53 -7.14 -35.36
N GLY A 801 -18.25 -8.08 -34.48
CA GLY A 801 -18.46 -9.49 -34.78
C GLY A 801 -18.20 -10.38 -33.58
N SER A 802 -19.27 -11.00 -33.08
CA SER A 802 -19.29 -12.09 -32.10
C SER A 802 -19.00 -11.72 -30.64
N GLN A 803 -20.02 -11.17 -29.97
CA GLN A 803 -20.26 -11.46 -28.55
C GLN A 803 -20.94 -12.82 -28.47
N HIS A 804 -20.24 -13.80 -27.89
CA HIS A 804 -20.82 -14.95 -27.19
C HIS A 804 -19.83 -15.44 -26.13
#